data_AF-A0A8S4BKS0-F1
#
_entry.id   AF-A0A8S4BKS0-F1
#
_cell.length_a   1.000
_cell.length_b   1.000
_cell.length_c   1.000
_cell.angle_alpha   90.00
_cell.angle_beta   90.00
_cell.angle_gamma   90.00
#
_symmetry.space_group_name_H-M   'P 1'
#
loop_
_entity.id
_entity.type
_entity.pdbx_description
1 polymer ?
#
loop_
_entity_poly.entity_id
_entity_poly.type
_entity_poly.pdbx_seq_one_letter_code
_entity_poly.pdbx_strand_id
1 'polypeptide(L)'
;MGVQRSKPQRQAQVLILGLDGSGKTTLLYKLKYNESVVTVPTVGFNVETLETDRRSPELTVWDIGGQRKMRPNWRYHYSDTAGLVFVVDSQDEERLNEARKELHRVLKYEGLKGVPLVILANKQDLPGVLSPETLCLKLDLGRVCEGRAWFIQPCSAITGMGLEEGFRRMVATIANMADNEKLDNQRLKNFKNKGRDLETMRRQRTEVVVELRKNKRDEHLLKRRNVPHEDICEDSDVDGDFRSQNTSLEAIVQNATSDNQGIQLSAVQAARKLLSSDRNPPIDDLIKSGILPILVHCLDRDDNPSLQFEAAWALTNIASGTSEQTQAVVKSNAVPLFLRLLHSPHQNVCEQAVWALGNIIGDGPQCRDYVIGLGVVKPLLSFISPSIPITFLRNVTWVMVNLCRHKDPPPPMETIQEILPALCVLIHHTDVSILVDTVWALSYLTDAGNEQIQMVIDSGIVPYLVPLLSHQEVKVQTAALRAVGNIVTGTDEQTQVVLNCEALSHFPALLTHPKEKINKEAVWFLSNITAGNQQQVQAVIDAKLVPMIIHLLDKGDFGTQKEAAWAISNLTISGRKDQVAHLIEKQVIPPFCNLLTVKDAQVVQVVLDGLSNILKMADDEAETIANLIEECGGLEKVEHLQNHENEDIYKLAYEIIDQYFSSDDIDEDTSLVPETIQGGTYGFNSANVPAEGFQF
;
A
#
# COMPACT_ATOMS: atom_id res chain seq x y z
N MET A 1 -19.63 21.75 -33.38
CA MET A 1 -19.07 20.39 -33.57
C MET A 1 -18.79 19.82 -32.19
N GLY A 2 -19.62 18.89 -31.73
CA GLY A 2 -19.55 18.37 -30.37
C GLY A 2 -18.41 17.35 -30.21
N VAL A 3 -17.56 17.56 -29.21
CA VAL A 3 -16.63 16.53 -28.74
C VAL A 3 -17.38 15.74 -27.66
N GLN A 4 -17.96 14.60 -28.04
CA GLN A 4 -18.40 13.58 -27.09
C GLN A 4 -17.16 13.02 -26.38
N ARG A 5 -16.98 13.32 -25.10
CA ARG A 5 -15.99 12.63 -24.26
C ARG A 5 -16.66 11.41 -23.63
N SER A 6 -16.04 10.25 -23.83
CA SER A 6 -16.48 8.93 -23.40
C SER A 6 -16.40 8.77 -21.88
N LYS A 7 -17.40 8.09 -21.28
CA LYS A 7 -17.33 7.52 -19.92
C LYS A 7 -16.03 6.71 -19.75
N PRO A 8 -15.39 6.66 -18.55
CA PRO A 8 -14.31 5.73 -18.31
C PRO A 8 -14.83 4.30 -18.51
N GLN A 9 -14.26 3.61 -19.48
CA GLN A 9 -14.65 2.24 -19.84
C GLN A 9 -14.12 1.31 -18.74
N ARG A 10 -14.98 0.52 -18.10
CA ARG A 10 -14.55 -0.47 -17.09
C ARG A 10 -13.51 -1.40 -17.72
N GLN A 11 -12.33 -1.54 -17.13
CA GLN A 11 -11.31 -2.49 -17.59
C GLN A 11 -11.35 -3.75 -16.72
N ALA A 12 -11.29 -4.92 -17.36
CA ALA A 12 -11.27 -6.22 -16.69
C ALA A 12 -10.07 -7.05 -17.17
N GLN A 13 -9.27 -7.54 -16.22
CA GLN A 13 -8.10 -8.36 -16.53
C GLN A 13 -8.49 -9.82 -16.75
N VAL A 14 -8.10 -10.40 -17.89
CA VAL A 14 -8.31 -11.81 -18.22
C VAL A 14 -6.97 -12.50 -18.42
N LEU A 15 -6.78 -13.66 -17.78
CA LEU A 15 -5.53 -14.41 -17.83
C LEU A 15 -5.67 -15.62 -18.77
N ILE A 16 -4.78 -15.77 -19.75
CA ILE A 16 -4.71 -16.97 -20.62
C ILE A 16 -3.55 -17.86 -20.19
N LEU A 17 -3.89 -19.07 -19.72
CA LEU A 17 -2.95 -20.10 -19.29
C LEU A 17 -3.13 -21.41 -20.08
N GLY A 18 -2.18 -22.33 -19.95
CA GLY A 18 -2.18 -23.61 -20.65
C GLY A 18 -0.78 -24.06 -21.04
N LEU A 19 -0.62 -25.34 -21.40
CA LEU A 19 0.69 -25.91 -21.73
C LEU A 19 1.33 -25.24 -22.95
N ASP A 20 2.65 -25.37 -23.10
CA ASP A 20 3.35 -25.00 -24.32
C ASP A 20 2.82 -25.78 -25.53
N GLY A 21 2.62 -25.08 -26.65
CA GLY A 21 2.04 -25.66 -27.87
C GLY A 21 0.50 -25.77 -27.89
N SER A 22 -0.21 -25.38 -26.83
CA SER A 22 -1.69 -25.44 -26.80
C SER A 22 -2.38 -24.38 -27.67
N GLY A 23 -1.65 -23.38 -28.17
CA GLY A 23 -2.14 -22.37 -29.11
C GLY A 23 -2.64 -21.05 -28.49
N LYS A 24 -2.27 -20.73 -27.25
CA LYS A 24 -2.67 -19.49 -26.54
C LYS A 24 -2.39 -18.21 -27.33
N THR A 25 -1.14 -18.02 -27.76
CA THR A 25 -0.72 -16.82 -28.49
C THR A 25 -1.36 -16.74 -29.86
N THR A 26 -1.37 -17.85 -30.62
CA THR A 26 -2.06 -17.92 -31.91
C THR A 26 -3.53 -17.53 -31.79
N LEU A 27 -4.19 -17.97 -30.72
CA LEU A 27 -5.59 -17.67 -30.44
C LEU A 27 -5.82 -16.20 -30.14
N LEU A 28 -4.96 -15.58 -29.31
CA LEU A 28 -5.05 -14.15 -28.98
C LEU A 28 -4.87 -13.27 -30.22
N TYR A 29 -3.89 -13.58 -31.07
CA TYR A 29 -3.66 -12.85 -32.32
C TYR A 29 -4.81 -13.07 -33.32
N LYS A 30 -5.35 -14.29 -33.40
CA LYS A 30 -6.52 -14.57 -34.24
C LYS A 30 -7.75 -13.79 -33.79
N LEU A 31 -7.95 -13.62 -32.49
CA LEU A 31 -9.07 -12.88 -31.93
C LEU A 31 -8.93 -11.36 -32.13
N LYS A 32 -7.71 -10.81 -31.99
CA LYS A 32 -7.47 -9.36 -32.07
C LYS A 32 -7.28 -8.84 -33.51
N TYR A 33 -6.52 -9.56 -34.32
CA TYR A 33 -6.08 -9.09 -35.63
C TYR A 33 -6.68 -9.91 -36.79
N ASN A 34 -7.45 -10.95 -36.49
CA ASN A 34 -7.94 -11.94 -37.47
C ASN A 34 -6.82 -12.67 -38.25
N GLU A 35 -5.58 -12.60 -37.77
CA GLU A 35 -4.41 -13.20 -38.40
C GLU A 35 -4.06 -14.56 -37.78
N SER A 36 -3.71 -15.53 -38.62
CA SER A 36 -3.16 -16.81 -38.18
C SER A 36 -1.63 -16.76 -38.24
N VAL A 37 -0.99 -16.49 -37.11
CA VAL A 37 0.48 -16.38 -37.02
C VAL A 37 1.08 -17.73 -36.60
N VAL A 38 2.13 -18.17 -37.30
CA VAL A 38 2.96 -19.31 -36.87
C VAL A 38 3.87 -18.83 -35.75
N THR A 39 3.58 -19.26 -34.52
CA THR A 39 4.30 -18.81 -33.32
C THR A 39 5.30 -19.85 -32.83
N VAL A 40 6.47 -19.39 -32.39
CA VAL A 40 7.40 -20.16 -31.55
C VAL A 40 6.95 -20.03 -30.08
N PRO A 41 7.20 -21.00 -29.17
CA PRO A 41 6.72 -20.91 -27.79
C PRO A 41 7.09 -19.59 -27.09
N THR A 42 6.09 -18.88 -26.59
CA THR A 42 6.19 -17.52 -26.00
C THR A 42 7.11 -17.48 -24.79
N VAL A 43 8.15 -16.65 -24.84
CA VAL A 43 9.07 -16.43 -23.71
C VAL A 43 8.57 -15.21 -22.93
N GLY A 44 8.14 -15.41 -21.69
CA GLY A 44 7.60 -14.33 -20.84
C GLY A 44 6.08 -14.24 -20.92
N PHE A 45 5.55 -13.07 -21.28
CA PHE A 45 4.12 -12.78 -21.39
C PHE A 45 3.84 -11.78 -22.52
N ASN A 46 2.62 -11.79 -23.06
CA ASN A 46 2.09 -10.79 -23.99
C ASN A 46 0.83 -10.16 -23.38
N VAL A 47 0.61 -8.87 -23.60
CA VAL A 47 -0.57 -8.15 -23.09
C VAL A 47 -1.28 -7.49 -24.26
N GLU A 48 -2.56 -7.82 -24.44
CA GLU A 48 -3.38 -7.25 -25.49
C GLU A 48 -4.72 -6.79 -24.95
N THR A 49 -5.13 -5.59 -25.33
CA THR A 49 -6.48 -5.09 -25.05
C THR A 49 -7.43 -5.48 -26.17
N LEU A 50 -8.59 -6.03 -25.80
CA LEU A 50 -9.70 -6.37 -26.70
C LEU A 50 -10.88 -5.42 -26.44
N GLU A 51 -11.34 -4.75 -27.51
CA GLU A 51 -12.53 -3.93 -27.45
C GLU A 51 -13.79 -4.81 -27.35
N THR A 52 -14.66 -4.50 -26.40
CA THR A 52 -15.98 -5.12 -26.26
C THR A 52 -17.08 -4.10 -26.54
N ASP A 53 -18.33 -4.56 -26.69
CA ASP A 53 -19.50 -3.69 -26.84
C ASP A 53 -19.57 -2.59 -25.76
N ARG A 54 -20.19 -1.45 -26.07
CA ARG A 54 -20.28 -0.24 -25.21
C ARG A 54 -20.88 -0.45 -23.81
N ARG A 55 -21.46 -1.61 -23.52
CA ARG A 55 -22.06 -1.99 -22.22
C ARG A 55 -21.19 -2.96 -21.42
N SER A 56 -20.12 -3.48 -22.00
CA SER A 56 -19.23 -4.49 -21.43
C SER A 56 -17.86 -3.89 -21.10
N PRO A 57 -17.13 -4.47 -20.13
CA PRO A 57 -15.79 -4.00 -19.79
C PRO A 57 -14.79 -4.31 -20.90
N GLU A 58 -13.91 -3.36 -21.18
CA GLU A 58 -12.73 -3.55 -22.01
C GLU A 58 -11.84 -4.62 -21.39
N LEU A 59 -11.41 -5.62 -22.16
CA LEU A 59 -10.64 -6.74 -21.64
C LEU A 59 -9.15 -6.51 -21.84
N THR A 60 -8.38 -6.50 -20.76
CA THR A 60 -6.91 -6.58 -20.82
C THR A 60 -6.49 -8.04 -20.66
N VAL A 61 -6.05 -8.64 -21.76
CA VAL A 61 -5.75 -10.07 -21.84
C VAL A 61 -4.25 -10.33 -21.70
N TRP A 62 -3.88 -11.13 -20.71
CA TRP A 62 -2.51 -11.53 -20.40
C TRP A 62 -2.25 -12.96 -20.86
N ASP A 63 -1.49 -13.14 -21.94
CA ASP A 63 -1.05 -14.45 -22.44
C ASP A 63 0.32 -14.80 -21.88
N ILE A 64 0.42 -15.89 -21.12
CA ILE A 64 1.66 -16.25 -20.42
C ILE A 64 2.27 -17.53 -20.99
N GLY A 65 3.61 -17.54 -21.11
CA GLY A 65 4.39 -18.69 -21.55
C GLY A 65 4.03 -19.99 -20.84
N GLY A 66 3.79 -21.04 -21.63
CA GLY A 66 3.34 -22.35 -21.15
C GLY A 66 4.45 -23.36 -20.85
N GLN A 67 5.72 -23.00 -21.06
CA GLN A 67 6.83 -23.94 -20.91
C GLN A 67 6.98 -24.35 -19.45
N ARG A 68 7.33 -25.61 -19.20
CA ARG A 68 7.45 -26.18 -17.84
C ARG A 68 8.29 -25.33 -16.87
N LYS A 69 9.34 -24.65 -17.34
CA LYS A 69 10.19 -23.75 -16.53
C LYS A 69 9.51 -22.43 -16.15
N MET A 70 8.52 -21.99 -16.92
CA MET A 70 7.81 -20.70 -16.77
C MET A 70 6.51 -20.82 -15.96
N ARG A 71 5.89 -22.01 -15.90
CA ARG A 71 4.62 -22.23 -15.17
C ARG A 71 4.67 -21.85 -13.68
N PRO A 72 5.80 -21.98 -12.95
CA PRO A 72 5.91 -21.43 -11.60
C PRO A 72 5.66 -19.92 -11.50
N ASN A 73 5.85 -19.16 -12.59
CA ASN A 73 5.69 -17.71 -12.61
C ASN A 73 4.26 -17.26 -12.88
N TRP A 74 3.35 -18.17 -13.30
CA TRP A 74 1.93 -17.86 -13.49
C TRP A 74 1.33 -17.19 -12.24
N ARG A 75 1.80 -17.57 -11.04
CA ARG A 75 1.33 -17.06 -9.76
C ARG A 75 1.49 -15.54 -9.57
N TYR A 76 2.44 -14.92 -10.26
CA TYR A 76 2.66 -13.48 -10.19
C TYR A 76 1.55 -12.66 -10.88
N HIS A 77 0.68 -13.32 -11.66
CA HIS A 77 -0.37 -12.68 -12.45
C HIS A 77 -1.78 -13.08 -11.98
N TYR A 78 -1.92 -13.73 -10.82
CA TYR A 78 -3.23 -14.16 -10.30
C TYR A 78 -4.00 -13.03 -9.61
N SER A 79 -3.29 -12.06 -9.02
CA SER A 79 -3.91 -10.90 -8.40
C SER A 79 -4.73 -10.11 -9.42
N ASP A 80 -5.88 -9.61 -8.98
CA ASP A 80 -6.79 -8.75 -9.76
C ASP A 80 -7.32 -9.37 -11.08
N THR A 81 -7.25 -10.70 -11.22
CA THR A 81 -7.80 -11.41 -12.38
C THR A 81 -9.32 -11.54 -12.30
N ALA A 82 -10.02 -10.90 -13.23
CA ALA A 82 -11.48 -10.95 -13.34
C ALA A 82 -11.99 -12.20 -14.08
N GLY A 83 -11.16 -12.84 -14.92
CA GLY A 83 -11.52 -14.08 -15.62
C GLY A 83 -10.31 -14.92 -16.02
N LEU A 84 -10.45 -16.24 -15.98
CA LEU A 84 -9.38 -17.18 -16.31
C LEU A 84 -9.73 -18.00 -17.56
N VAL A 85 -8.90 -17.94 -18.59
CA VAL A 85 -8.96 -18.78 -19.79
C VAL A 85 -7.86 -19.82 -19.71
N PHE A 86 -8.20 -21.10 -19.84
CA PHE A 86 -7.22 -22.19 -19.89
C PHE A 86 -7.35 -22.96 -21.20
N VAL A 87 -6.30 -22.91 -22.01
CA VAL A 87 -6.27 -23.45 -23.37
C VAL A 87 -5.67 -24.85 -23.38
N VAL A 88 -6.45 -25.81 -23.90
CA VAL A 88 -6.11 -27.23 -23.97
C VAL A 88 -6.00 -27.65 -25.42
N ASP A 89 -4.91 -28.33 -25.76
CA ASP A 89 -4.77 -28.98 -27.06
C ASP A 89 -5.64 -30.24 -27.08
N SER A 90 -6.67 -30.25 -27.93
CA SER A 90 -7.63 -31.37 -27.98
C SER A 90 -7.07 -32.61 -28.67
N GLN A 91 -5.96 -32.50 -29.39
CA GLN A 91 -5.30 -33.62 -30.08
C GLN A 91 -4.26 -34.32 -29.18
N ASP A 92 -3.73 -33.61 -28.18
CA ASP A 92 -2.61 -34.06 -27.35
C ASP A 92 -3.08 -34.84 -26.11
N GLU A 93 -3.49 -36.08 -26.34
CA GLU A 93 -3.96 -36.97 -25.27
C GLU A 93 -2.84 -37.32 -24.27
N GLU A 94 -1.59 -37.43 -24.72
CA GLU A 94 -0.45 -37.80 -23.89
C GLU A 94 -0.17 -36.75 -22.80
N ARG A 95 -0.20 -35.45 -23.15
CA ARG A 95 0.04 -34.36 -22.20
C ARG A 95 -1.23 -33.87 -21.49
N LEU A 96 -2.38 -34.47 -21.74
CA LEU A 96 -3.63 -34.07 -21.09
C LEU A 96 -3.60 -34.26 -19.57
N ASN A 97 -2.91 -35.30 -19.08
CA ASN A 97 -2.69 -35.50 -17.64
C ASN A 97 -1.82 -34.40 -17.02
N GLU A 98 -0.86 -33.87 -17.78
CA GLU A 98 -0.04 -32.73 -17.36
C GLU A 98 -0.89 -31.46 -17.31
N ALA A 99 -1.70 -31.21 -18.34
CA ALA A 99 -2.62 -30.08 -18.38
C ALA A 99 -3.60 -30.10 -17.20
N ARG A 100 -4.15 -31.28 -16.86
CA ARG A 100 -5.02 -31.47 -15.69
C ARG A 100 -4.33 -31.09 -14.39
N LYS A 101 -3.10 -31.59 -14.16
CA LYS A 101 -2.34 -31.29 -12.92
C LYS A 101 -2.08 -29.80 -12.76
N GLU A 102 -1.71 -29.12 -13.85
CA GLU A 102 -1.46 -27.68 -13.81
C GLU A 102 -2.76 -26.89 -13.62
N LEU A 103 -3.85 -27.23 -14.30
CA LEU A 103 -5.16 -26.61 -14.09
C LEU A 103 -5.60 -26.73 -12.62
N HIS A 104 -5.55 -27.95 -12.06
CA HIS A 104 -5.90 -28.19 -10.66
C HIS A 104 -5.01 -27.42 -9.69
N ARG A 105 -3.73 -27.25 -10.02
CA ARG A 105 -2.79 -26.46 -9.23
C ARG A 105 -3.13 -24.97 -9.28
N VAL A 106 -3.48 -24.44 -10.46
CA VAL A 106 -3.87 -23.04 -10.65
C VAL A 106 -5.14 -22.73 -9.86
N LEU A 107 -6.17 -23.57 -9.97
CA LEU A 107 -7.47 -23.33 -9.33
C LEU A 107 -7.47 -23.43 -7.80
N LYS A 108 -6.41 -23.99 -7.20
CA LYS A 108 -6.22 -24.06 -5.74
C LYS A 108 -5.69 -22.77 -5.11
N TYR A 109 -5.19 -21.82 -5.92
CA TYR A 109 -4.69 -20.56 -5.38
C TYR A 109 -5.84 -19.68 -4.91
N GLU A 110 -5.73 -19.12 -3.69
CA GLU A 110 -6.78 -18.30 -3.09
C GLU A 110 -7.13 -17.06 -3.92
N GLY A 111 -6.12 -16.43 -4.54
CA GLY A 111 -6.33 -15.26 -5.41
C GLY A 111 -7.19 -15.52 -6.65
N LEU A 112 -7.44 -16.79 -7.00
CA LEU A 112 -8.32 -17.16 -8.11
C LEU A 112 -9.63 -17.79 -7.64
N LYS A 113 -9.93 -17.81 -6.33
CA LYS A 113 -11.18 -18.39 -5.80
C LYS A 113 -12.39 -17.61 -6.32
N GLY A 114 -13.39 -18.30 -6.85
CA GLY A 114 -14.60 -17.68 -7.40
C GLY A 114 -14.48 -17.08 -8.80
N VAL A 115 -13.26 -16.82 -9.31
CA VAL A 115 -13.02 -16.28 -10.65
C VAL A 115 -13.61 -17.20 -11.74
N PRO A 116 -14.37 -16.69 -12.72
CA PRO A 116 -14.96 -17.52 -13.77
C PRO A 116 -13.88 -18.15 -14.65
N LEU A 117 -14.08 -19.43 -15.03
CA LEU A 117 -13.13 -20.22 -15.81
C LEU A 117 -13.69 -20.60 -17.18
N VAL A 118 -12.91 -20.37 -18.23
CA VAL A 118 -13.21 -20.81 -19.59
C VAL A 118 -12.15 -21.77 -20.08
N ILE A 119 -12.57 -22.98 -20.40
CA ILE A 119 -11.70 -23.97 -21.03
C ILE A 119 -11.86 -23.84 -22.55
N LEU A 120 -10.80 -23.45 -23.24
CA LEU A 120 -10.77 -23.46 -24.70
C LEU A 120 -10.19 -24.79 -25.18
N ALA A 121 -11.07 -25.66 -25.68
CA ALA A 121 -10.69 -26.92 -26.30
C ALA A 121 -10.23 -26.63 -27.74
N ASN A 122 -8.94 -26.35 -27.88
CA ASN A 122 -8.33 -25.84 -29.10
C ASN A 122 -7.94 -26.97 -30.07
N LYS A 123 -7.73 -26.60 -31.34
CA LYS A 123 -7.37 -27.46 -32.48
C LYS A 123 -8.46 -28.42 -32.93
N GLN A 124 -9.73 -28.06 -32.73
CA GLN A 124 -10.89 -28.88 -33.14
C GLN A 124 -11.03 -29.04 -34.67
N ASP A 125 -10.18 -28.37 -35.45
CA ASP A 125 -10.04 -28.52 -36.89
C ASP A 125 -9.23 -29.77 -37.33
N LEU A 126 -8.54 -30.43 -36.40
CA LEU A 126 -7.67 -31.57 -36.71
C LEU A 126 -8.40 -32.93 -36.57
N PRO A 127 -8.01 -33.96 -37.35
CA PRO A 127 -8.58 -35.30 -37.20
C PRO A 127 -8.11 -35.95 -35.89
N GLY A 128 -8.99 -36.75 -35.26
CA GLY A 128 -8.67 -37.50 -34.05
C GLY A 128 -8.66 -36.68 -32.75
N VAL A 129 -9.26 -35.49 -32.75
CA VAL A 129 -9.37 -34.62 -31.57
C VAL A 129 -10.39 -35.14 -30.57
N LEU A 130 -10.13 -34.90 -29.29
CA LEU A 130 -11.04 -35.21 -28.20
C LEU A 130 -12.22 -34.22 -28.19
N SER A 131 -13.42 -34.74 -27.96
CA SER A 131 -14.62 -33.91 -27.80
C SER A 131 -14.56 -33.10 -26.49
N PRO A 132 -15.25 -31.95 -26.41
CA PRO A 132 -15.37 -31.19 -25.17
C PRO A 132 -15.89 -32.02 -23.98
N GLU A 133 -16.81 -32.95 -24.22
CA GLU A 133 -17.35 -33.86 -23.18
C GLU A 133 -16.25 -34.79 -22.65
N THR A 134 -15.42 -35.31 -23.56
CA THR A 134 -14.30 -36.18 -23.21
C THR A 134 -13.23 -35.41 -22.44
N LEU A 135 -12.91 -34.19 -22.88
CA LEU A 135 -11.97 -33.31 -22.17
C LEU A 135 -12.49 -32.92 -20.79
N CYS A 136 -13.79 -32.65 -20.66
CA CYS A 136 -14.43 -32.34 -19.39
C CYS A 136 -14.23 -33.46 -18.36
N LEU A 137 -14.46 -34.71 -18.78
CA LEU A 137 -14.24 -35.90 -17.95
C LEU A 137 -12.75 -36.08 -17.62
N LYS A 138 -11.87 -36.01 -18.63
CA LYS A 138 -10.43 -36.25 -18.45
C LYS A 138 -9.75 -35.16 -17.61
N LEU A 139 -10.23 -33.92 -17.62
CA LEU A 139 -9.72 -32.82 -16.81
C LEU A 139 -10.38 -32.75 -15.41
N ASP A 140 -11.38 -33.59 -15.15
CA ASP A 140 -12.13 -33.63 -13.88
C ASP A 140 -12.78 -32.26 -13.55
N LEU A 141 -13.36 -31.61 -14.56
CA LEU A 141 -13.89 -30.24 -14.43
C LEU A 141 -15.07 -30.14 -13.46
N GLY A 142 -15.92 -31.17 -13.41
CA GLY A 142 -17.10 -31.19 -12.54
C GLY A 142 -16.75 -31.10 -11.05
N ARG A 143 -15.64 -31.74 -10.64
CA ARG A 143 -15.18 -31.73 -9.24
C ARG A 143 -14.31 -30.51 -8.93
N VAL A 144 -13.34 -30.20 -9.80
CA VAL A 144 -12.37 -29.12 -9.52
C VAL A 144 -12.99 -27.72 -9.61
N CYS A 145 -14.09 -27.57 -10.35
CA CYS A 145 -14.80 -26.31 -10.50
C CYS A 145 -16.08 -26.23 -9.64
N GLU A 146 -16.22 -27.08 -8.63
CA GLU A 146 -17.34 -27.02 -7.69
C GLU A 146 -17.40 -25.63 -7.03
N GLY A 147 -18.56 -24.97 -7.09
CA GLY A 147 -18.74 -23.60 -6.57
C GLY A 147 -18.11 -22.48 -7.42
N ARG A 148 -17.65 -22.77 -8.65
CA ARG A 148 -17.11 -21.79 -9.60
C ARG A 148 -17.95 -21.77 -10.88
N ALA A 149 -18.19 -20.58 -11.46
CA ALA A 149 -18.76 -20.49 -12.80
C ALA A 149 -17.72 -20.94 -13.85
N TRP A 150 -18.07 -21.94 -14.67
CA TRP A 150 -17.17 -22.43 -15.70
C TRP A 150 -17.90 -22.94 -16.94
N PHE A 151 -17.21 -22.94 -18.08
CA PHE A 151 -17.67 -23.64 -19.29
C PHE A 151 -16.49 -24.06 -20.17
N ILE A 152 -16.74 -25.04 -21.04
CA ILE A 152 -15.79 -25.50 -22.06
C ILE A 152 -16.33 -25.12 -23.45
N GLN A 153 -15.46 -24.53 -24.27
CA GLN A 153 -15.79 -24.07 -25.61
C GLN A 153 -14.85 -24.75 -26.63
N PRO A 154 -15.38 -25.56 -27.57
CA PRO A 154 -14.59 -26.04 -28.69
C PRO A 154 -14.17 -24.87 -29.59
N CYS A 155 -12.91 -24.86 -29.99
CA CYS A 155 -12.38 -23.81 -30.85
C CYS A 155 -11.20 -24.24 -31.74
N SER A 156 -10.85 -23.37 -32.68
CA SER A 156 -9.62 -23.46 -33.47
C SER A 156 -8.95 -22.09 -33.57
N ALA A 157 -7.72 -22.01 -33.07
CA ALA A 157 -6.87 -20.83 -33.18
C ALA A 157 -6.48 -20.49 -34.63
N ILE A 158 -6.58 -21.44 -35.56
CA ILE A 158 -6.25 -21.22 -36.98
C ILE A 158 -7.47 -20.68 -37.72
N THR A 159 -8.62 -21.36 -37.61
CA THR A 159 -9.82 -20.98 -38.35
C THR A 159 -10.59 -19.84 -37.68
N GLY A 160 -10.36 -19.60 -36.38
CA GLY A 160 -11.10 -18.63 -35.57
C GLY A 160 -12.44 -19.16 -35.04
N MET A 161 -12.84 -20.37 -35.43
CA MET A 161 -14.10 -20.97 -35.00
C MET A 161 -14.15 -21.09 -33.47
N GLY A 162 -15.26 -20.67 -32.86
CA GLY A 162 -15.54 -20.82 -31.42
C GLY A 162 -14.81 -19.85 -30.50
N LEU A 163 -13.88 -19.02 -31.00
CA LEU A 163 -13.12 -18.06 -30.18
C LEU A 163 -13.99 -16.93 -29.63
N GLU A 164 -14.74 -16.30 -30.52
CA GLU A 164 -15.62 -15.18 -30.16
C GLU A 164 -16.70 -15.61 -29.18
N GLU A 165 -17.29 -16.80 -29.37
CA GLU A 165 -18.28 -17.38 -28.46
C GLU A 165 -17.69 -17.61 -27.05
N GLY A 166 -16.46 -18.12 -26.98
CA GLY A 166 -15.77 -18.37 -25.71
C GLY A 166 -15.53 -17.08 -24.92
N PHE A 167 -15.04 -16.03 -25.59
CA PHE A 167 -14.78 -14.74 -24.93
C PHE A 167 -16.07 -13.97 -24.63
N ARG A 168 -17.10 -14.04 -25.49
CA ARG A 168 -18.39 -13.41 -25.23
C ARG A 168 -19.06 -13.97 -23.97
N ARG A 169 -19.00 -15.29 -23.78
CA ARG A 169 -19.50 -15.94 -22.57
C ARG A 169 -18.69 -15.59 -21.33
N MET A 170 -17.37 -15.41 -21.45
CA MET A 170 -16.52 -14.91 -20.37
C MET A 170 -17.00 -13.52 -19.94
N VAL A 171 -17.13 -12.58 -20.89
CA VAL A 171 -17.60 -11.21 -20.65
C VAL A 171 -18.96 -11.19 -19.97
N ALA A 172 -19.91 -11.99 -20.46
CA ALA A 172 -21.24 -12.08 -19.87
C ALA A 172 -21.21 -12.60 -18.42
N THR A 173 -20.34 -13.57 -18.13
CA THR A 173 -20.20 -14.13 -16.78
C THR A 173 -19.58 -13.11 -15.82
N ILE A 174 -18.54 -12.39 -16.25
CA ILE A 174 -17.91 -11.30 -15.49
C ILE A 174 -18.93 -10.20 -15.21
N ALA A 175 -19.73 -9.80 -16.20
CA ALA A 175 -20.76 -8.77 -16.04
C ALA A 175 -21.85 -9.20 -15.04
N ASN A 176 -22.36 -10.43 -15.16
CA ASN A 176 -23.40 -10.96 -14.27
C ASN A 176 -22.92 -11.12 -12.82
N MET A 177 -21.66 -11.49 -12.60
CA MET A 177 -21.07 -11.55 -11.26
C MET A 177 -20.99 -10.16 -10.62
N ALA A 178 -20.57 -9.14 -11.39
CA ALA A 178 -20.53 -7.76 -10.92
C ALA A 178 -21.92 -7.19 -10.60
N ASP A 179 -22.97 -7.62 -11.30
CA ASP A 179 -24.34 -7.19 -11.04
C ASP A 179 -24.98 -7.95 -9.85
N ASN A 180 -24.66 -9.23 -9.66
CA ASN A 180 -25.11 -10.01 -8.50
C ASN A 180 -24.44 -9.55 -7.20
N GLU A 181 -23.15 -9.19 -7.21
CA GLU A 181 -22.50 -8.59 -6.05
C GLU A 181 -23.15 -7.26 -5.65
N LYS A 182 -23.62 -6.46 -6.63
CA LYS A 182 -24.38 -5.23 -6.37
C LYS A 182 -25.75 -5.52 -5.77
N LEU A 183 -26.47 -6.51 -6.30
CA LEU A 183 -27.79 -6.93 -5.83
C LEU A 183 -27.74 -7.57 -4.43
N ASP A 184 -26.72 -8.38 -4.14
CA ASP A 184 -26.52 -8.96 -2.81
C ASP A 184 -26.07 -7.90 -1.81
N ASN A 185 -25.23 -6.94 -2.20
CA ASN A 185 -24.93 -5.77 -1.36
C ASN A 185 -26.16 -4.89 -1.12
N GLN A 186 -27.06 -4.74 -2.10
CA GLN A 186 -28.34 -4.02 -1.92
C GLN A 186 -29.33 -4.82 -1.06
N ARG A 187 -29.41 -6.14 -1.21
CA ARG A 187 -30.26 -7.01 -0.37
C ARG A 187 -29.76 -7.08 1.07
N LEU A 188 -28.44 -7.12 1.27
CA LEU A 188 -27.81 -7.07 2.60
C LEU A 188 -27.98 -5.70 3.26
N LYS A 189 -28.06 -4.61 2.49
CA LYS A 189 -28.45 -3.27 2.97
C LYS A 189 -29.94 -3.22 3.35
N ASN A 190 -30.82 -3.86 2.59
CA ASN A 190 -32.27 -3.80 2.82
C ASN A 190 -32.77 -4.75 3.93
N PHE A 191 -32.09 -5.87 4.20
CA PHE A 191 -32.46 -6.80 5.28
C PHE A 191 -31.99 -6.35 6.68
N LYS A 192 -31.03 -5.41 6.78
CA LYS A 192 -30.49 -4.91 8.06
C LYS A 192 -31.31 -3.79 8.71
N ASN A 193 -32.47 -3.42 8.14
CA ASN A 193 -33.36 -2.38 8.66
C ASN A 193 -34.50 -2.89 9.58
N LYS A 194 -34.43 -4.14 10.06
CA LYS A 194 -35.30 -4.61 11.15
C LYS A 194 -34.47 -5.22 12.29
N GLY A 195 -34.29 -4.43 13.35
CA GLY A 195 -33.70 -4.83 14.62
C GLY A 195 -32.18 -4.82 14.60
N ARG A 196 -31.56 -3.66 14.89
CA ARG A 196 -30.10 -3.54 15.01
C ARG A 196 -29.67 -3.62 16.47
N ASP A 197 -28.74 -4.53 16.71
CA ASP A 197 -27.97 -4.63 17.94
C ASP A 197 -26.89 -3.54 17.97
N LEU A 198 -26.71 -2.87 19.12
CA LEU A 198 -25.82 -1.69 19.31
C LEU A 198 -24.36 -1.98 18.92
N GLU A 199 -23.93 -3.23 19.06
CA GLU A 199 -22.58 -3.70 18.78
C GLU A 199 -22.27 -3.76 17.28
N THR A 200 -23.28 -4.04 16.45
CA THR A 200 -23.12 -4.10 14.99
C THR A 200 -22.98 -2.70 14.38
N MET A 201 -23.64 -1.70 14.97
CA MET A 201 -23.48 -0.29 14.57
C MET A 201 -22.10 0.27 14.94
N ARG A 202 -21.56 -0.11 16.11
CA ARG A 202 -20.18 0.22 16.48
C ARG A 202 -19.18 -0.36 15.49
N ARG A 203 -19.30 -1.64 15.16
CA ARG A 203 -18.41 -2.32 14.22
C ARG A 203 -18.44 -1.72 12.80
N GLN A 204 -19.63 -1.38 12.29
CA GLN A 204 -19.78 -0.71 11.00
C GLN A 204 -19.18 0.71 11.00
N ARG A 205 -19.31 1.45 12.12
CA ARG A 205 -18.64 2.75 12.30
C ARG A 205 -17.12 2.59 12.31
N THR A 206 -16.59 1.59 13.03
CA THR A 206 -15.16 1.27 13.05
C THR A 206 -14.65 0.85 11.66
N GLU A 207 -15.41 0.03 10.91
CA GLU A 207 -15.04 -0.43 9.56
C GLU A 207 -14.99 0.73 8.55
N VAL A 208 -16.00 1.60 8.54
CA VAL A 208 -16.04 2.80 7.69
C VAL A 208 -14.84 3.71 8.02
N VAL A 209 -14.62 4.00 9.30
CA VAL A 209 -13.50 4.80 9.78
C VAL A 209 -12.12 4.23 9.41
N VAL A 210 -11.95 2.91 9.48
CA VAL A 210 -10.66 2.22 9.19
C VAL A 210 -10.36 2.21 7.68
N GLU A 211 -11.36 2.09 6.83
CA GLU A 211 -11.20 2.12 5.37
C GLU A 211 -10.74 3.51 4.88
N LEU A 212 -11.27 4.56 5.52
CA LEU A 212 -10.97 5.96 5.25
C LEU A 212 -9.50 6.34 5.59
N ARG A 213 -8.84 5.58 6.49
CA ARG A 213 -7.48 5.86 7.02
C ARG A 213 -6.33 5.20 6.25
N LYS A 214 -6.61 4.26 5.34
CA LYS A 214 -5.54 3.53 4.63
C LYS A 214 -5.08 4.29 3.39
N ASN A 215 -4.04 5.14 3.51
CA ASN A 215 -2.97 5.21 2.50
C ASN A 215 -1.75 6.12 2.80
N LYS A 216 -0.58 5.54 2.48
CA LYS A 216 0.75 6.09 2.10
C LYS A 216 1.81 6.48 3.15
N ARG A 217 3.04 6.01 2.87
CA ARG A 217 4.30 6.10 3.62
C ARG A 217 5.35 6.92 2.87
N ASP A 218 6.30 7.47 3.63
CA ASP A 218 7.63 7.84 3.16
C ASP A 218 8.64 6.76 3.58
N GLU A 219 9.62 6.47 2.71
CA GLU A 219 10.67 5.46 2.95
C GLU A 219 11.99 6.11 3.38
N HIS A 220 12.67 5.48 4.35
CA HIS A 220 14.03 5.81 4.77
C HIS A 220 15.02 4.80 4.18
N LEU A 221 16.26 5.24 3.91
CA LEU A 221 17.33 4.42 3.31
C LEU A 221 17.46 3.04 3.98
N LEU A 222 17.33 1.99 3.17
CA LEU A 222 17.28 0.57 3.57
C LEU A 222 18.67 -0.10 3.66
N LYS A 223 19.62 0.38 2.84
CA LYS A 223 20.98 -0.16 2.72
C LYS A 223 22.01 0.94 2.88
N ARG A 224 23.18 0.61 3.43
CA ARG A 224 24.30 1.54 3.64
C ARG A 224 25.60 0.95 3.09
N ARG A 225 26.32 1.71 2.25
CA ARG A 225 27.69 1.40 1.83
C ARG A 225 28.68 1.76 2.94
N ASN A 226 29.69 0.92 3.17
CA ASN A 226 30.75 1.22 4.12
C ASN A 226 31.91 1.93 3.42
N VAL A 227 31.91 3.27 3.49
CA VAL A 227 32.98 4.14 2.98
C VAL A 227 33.69 4.75 4.20
N PRO A 228 35.02 4.64 4.33
CA PRO A 228 35.75 5.29 5.41
C PRO A 228 35.51 6.81 5.37
N HIS A 229 35.17 7.42 6.51
CA HIS A 229 35.35 8.87 6.67
C HIS A 229 36.83 9.10 6.96
N GLU A 230 37.58 9.51 5.94
CA GLU A 230 38.86 10.18 6.19
C GLU A 230 38.54 11.58 6.71
N ASP A 231 39.00 11.88 7.93
CA ASP A 231 39.09 13.23 8.45
C ASP A 231 39.88 14.07 7.42
N ILE A 232 39.20 15.00 6.77
CA ILE A 232 39.88 16.07 6.01
C ILE A 232 40.49 16.99 7.06
N CYS A 233 41.70 16.64 7.51
CA CYS A 233 42.58 17.52 8.25
C CYS A 233 43.77 17.88 7.36
N GLU A 234 44.09 19.17 7.38
CA GLU A 234 45.05 19.89 6.56
C GLU A 234 46.48 19.30 6.61
N ASP A 235 47.19 19.46 5.49
CA ASP A 235 48.64 19.39 5.31
C ASP A 235 49.39 18.15 5.83
N SER A 236 49.61 17.22 4.90
CA SER A 236 50.98 16.82 4.59
C SER A 236 51.10 16.40 3.13
N ASP A 237 51.80 17.23 2.36
CA ASP A 237 52.31 16.91 1.03
C ASP A 237 53.15 15.63 1.08
N VAL A 238 52.53 14.49 0.77
CA VAL A 238 53.22 13.32 0.24
C VAL A 238 52.43 12.84 -0.98
N ASP A 239 52.45 13.68 -2.01
CA ASP A 239 52.08 13.31 -3.36
C ASP A 239 53.15 12.32 -3.87
N GLY A 240 52.87 11.02 -3.69
CA GLY A 240 53.81 9.93 -3.91
C GLY A 240 53.12 8.68 -4.44
N ASP A 241 52.82 8.70 -5.74
CA ASP A 241 52.96 7.55 -6.64
C ASP A 241 52.07 6.30 -6.42
N PHE A 242 50.74 6.45 -6.48
CA PHE A 242 49.80 5.30 -6.55
C PHE A 242 48.79 5.35 -7.71
N ARG A 243 49.14 6.02 -8.82
CA ARG A 243 48.34 5.99 -10.08
C ARG A 243 48.82 4.92 -11.08
N SER A 244 49.59 3.95 -10.62
CA SER A 244 50.31 3.00 -11.47
C SER A 244 50.14 1.56 -11.00
N GLN A 245 48.91 1.05 -11.06
CA GLN A 245 48.65 -0.37 -11.28
C GLN A 245 47.22 -0.54 -11.84
N ASN A 246 47.12 -0.55 -13.17
CA ASN A 246 45.99 -1.15 -13.88
C ASN A 246 46.05 -2.67 -13.67
N THR A 247 45.74 -3.13 -12.46
CA THR A 247 45.56 -4.56 -12.19
C THR A 247 44.22 -4.95 -12.82
N SER A 248 44.24 -5.78 -13.86
CA SER A 248 43.01 -6.27 -14.48
C SER A 248 42.16 -7.00 -13.43
N LEU A 249 40.83 -6.94 -13.55
CA LEU A 249 39.91 -7.69 -12.68
C LEU A 249 40.28 -9.18 -12.63
N GLU A 250 40.76 -9.73 -13.75
CA GLU A 250 41.28 -11.09 -13.90
C GLU A 250 42.48 -11.35 -12.98
N ALA A 251 43.44 -10.42 -12.92
CA ALA A 251 44.61 -10.53 -12.05
C ALA A 251 44.22 -10.44 -10.56
N ILE A 252 43.20 -9.64 -10.20
CA ILE A 252 42.68 -9.60 -8.83
C ILE A 252 42.08 -10.95 -8.43
N VAL A 253 41.25 -11.54 -9.29
CA VAL A 253 40.65 -12.87 -9.03
C VAL A 253 41.72 -13.96 -8.93
N GLN A 254 42.69 -13.96 -9.85
CA GLN A 254 43.77 -14.95 -9.84
C GLN A 254 44.68 -14.81 -8.60
N ASN A 255 44.98 -13.60 -8.16
CA ASN A 255 45.78 -13.39 -6.97
C ASN A 255 45.00 -13.71 -5.69
N ALA A 256 43.68 -13.55 -5.68
CA ALA A 256 42.82 -13.90 -4.55
C ALA A 256 42.73 -15.41 -4.30
N THR A 257 43.01 -16.26 -5.30
CA THR A 257 43.12 -17.73 -5.14
C THR A 257 44.52 -18.22 -4.75
N SER A 258 45.49 -17.32 -4.58
CA SER A 258 46.87 -17.69 -4.24
C SER A 258 46.95 -18.32 -2.84
N ASP A 259 47.76 -19.38 -2.71
CA ASP A 259 48.11 -19.98 -1.40
C ASP A 259 48.99 -19.05 -0.55
N ASN A 260 49.60 -18.03 -1.15
CA ASN A 260 50.39 -17.04 -0.43
C ASN A 260 49.45 -16.02 0.25
N GLN A 261 49.42 -16.05 1.58
CA GLN A 261 48.57 -15.20 2.40
C GLN A 261 48.73 -13.68 2.11
N GLY A 262 49.95 -13.21 1.81
CA GLY A 262 50.20 -11.81 1.52
C GLY A 262 49.64 -11.37 0.15
N ILE A 263 49.75 -12.24 -0.85
CA ILE A 263 49.20 -12.01 -2.20
C ILE A 263 47.67 -12.05 -2.16
N GLN A 264 47.11 -13.05 -1.48
CA GLN A 264 45.66 -13.19 -1.30
C GLN A 264 45.08 -11.96 -0.56
N LEU A 265 45.68 -11.54 0.55
CA LEU A 265 45.22 -10.37 1.31
C LEU A 265 45.26 -9.10 0.46
N SER A 266 46.37 -8.87 -0.27
CA SER A 266 46.52 -7.71 -1.15
C SER A 266 45.47 -7.70 -2.28
N ALA A 267 45.13 -8.87 -2.81
CA ALA A 267 44.11 -9.01 -3.84
C ALA A 267 42.69 -8.74 -3.30
N VAL A 268 42.34 -9.29 -2.13
CA VAL A 268 41.04 -9.02 -1.48
C VAL A 268 40.90 -7.55 -1.10
N GLN A 269 41.99 -6.92 -0.63
CA GLN A 269 42.04 -5.48 -0.38
C GLN A 269 41.81 -4.66 -1.65
N ALA A 270 42.43 -5.04 -2.77
CA ALA A 270 42.20 -4.39 -4.06
C ALA A 270 40.75 -4.51 -4.49
N ALA A 271 40.14 -5.70 -4.37
CA ALA A 271 38.72 -5.92 -4.65
C ALA A 271 37.82 -5.02 -3.79
N ARG A 272 38.07 -4.93 -2.47
CA ARG A 272 37.34 -4.03 -1.56
C ARG A 272 37.49 -2.57 -1.97
N LYS A 273 38.71 -2.11 -2.28
CA LYS A 273 38.97 -0.71 -2.67
C LYS A 273 38.21 -0.34 -3.94
N LEU A 274 38.16 -1.22 -4.95
CA LEU A 274 37.34 -1.02 -6.16
C LEU A 274 35.86 -0.80 -5.82
N LEU A 275 35.33 -1.59 -4.89
CA LEU A 275 33.94 -1.53 -4.44
C LEU A 275 33.61 -0.32 -3.55
N SER A 276 34.62 0.35 -3.00
CA SER A 276 34.45 1.47 -2.05
C SER A 276 34.44 2.85 -2.74
N SER A 277 34.49 2.89 -4.07
CA SER A 277 34.49 4.13 -4.86
C SER A 277 33.11 4.81 -4.91
N ASP A 278 33.08 6.15 -4.85
CA ASP A 278 31.86 6.93 -4.57
C ASP A 278 30.80 6.92 -5.67
N ARG A 279 31.17 6.69 -6.94
CA ARG A 279 30.24 6.75 -8.08
C ARG A 279 30.35 5.49 -8.92
N ASN A 280 29.34 4.63 -8.79
CA ASN A 280 29.14 3.39 -9.55
C ASN A 280 30.31 2.39 -9.45
N PRO A 281 30.48 1.74 -8.28
CA PRO A 281 31.43 0.64 -8.15
C PRO A 281 31.10 -0.48 -9.16
N PRO A 282 32.10 -1.15 -9.75
CA PRO A 282 31.91 -2.20 -10.75
C PRO A 282 31.45 -3.53 -10.11
N ILE A 283 30.32 -3.50 -9.39
CA ILE A 283 29.81 -4.63 -8.61
C ILE A 283 29.49 -5.81 -9.54
N ASP A 284 28.77 -5.57 -10.64
CA ASP A 284 28.35 -6.63 -11.56
C ASP A 284 29.53 -7.27 -12.27
N ASP A 285 30.54 -6.49 -12.63
CA ASP A 285 31.75 -6.99 -13.29
C ASP A 285 32.57 -7.85 -12.32
N LEU A 286 32.65 -7.41 -11.06
CA LEU A 286 33.32 -8.18 -10.02
C LEU A 286 32.57 -9.49 -9.70
N ILE A 287 31.24 -9.48 -9.65
CA ILE A 287 30.43 -10.71 -9.51
C ILE A 287 30.68 -11.65 -10.70
N LYS A 288 30.62 -11.15 -11.93
CA LYS A 288 30.86 -11.94 -13.17
C LYS A 288 32.26 -12.51 -13.24
N SER A 289 33.25 -11.85 -12.63
CA SER A 289 34.64 -12.32 -12.58
C SER A 289 34.84 -13.58 -11.72
N GLY A 290 33.83 -13.98 -10.92
CA GLY A 290 33.91 -15.18 -10.08
C GLY A 290 34.56 -14.95 -8.72
N ILE A 291 34.64 -13.69 -8.25
CA ILE A 291 35.26 -13.38 -6.95
C ILE A 291 34.46 -13.92 -5.75
N LEU A 292 33.13 -14.06 -5.87
CA LEU A 292 32.24 -14.31 -4.73
C LEU A 292 32.60 -15.59 -3.93
N PRO A 293 32.79 -16.76 -4.56
CA PRO A 293 33.22 -17.97 -3.83
C PRO A 293 34.56 -17.79 -3.11
N ILE A 294 35.47 -16.98 -3.66
CA ILE A 294 36.79 -16.72 -3.07
C ILE A 294 36.64 -15.86 -1.81
N LEU A 295 35.85 -14.78 -1.88
CA LEU A 295 35.57 -13.95 -0.71
C LEU A 295 34.87 -14.73 0.39
N VAL A 296 33.92 -15.61 0.03
CA VAL A 296 33.24 -16.48 0.99
C VAL A 296 34.22 -17.47 1.64
N HIS A 297 35.13 -18.06 0.87
CA HIS A 297 36.18 -18.92 1.43
C HIS A 297 37.11 -18.16 2.38
N CYS A 298 37.42 -16.89 2.08
CA CYS A 298 38.22 -16.03 2.95
C CYS A 298 37.54 -15.75 4.30
N LEU A 299 36.20 -15.74 4.38
CA LEU A 299 35.49 -15.62 5.66
C LEU A 299 35.72 -16.83 6.57
N ASP A 300 36.02 -18.00 6.01
CA ASP A 300 36.21 -19.25 6.75
C ASP A 300 37.58 -19.35 7.45
N ARG A 301 38.49 -18.40 7.18
CA ARG A 301 39.88 -18.38 7.65
C ARG A 301 40.01 -17.76 9.04
N ASP A 302 39.60 -18.50 10.07
CA ASP A 302 39.70 -18.07 11.48
C ASP A 302 41.17 -17.83 11.94
N ASP A 303 42.15 -18.35 11.20
CA ASP A 303 43.58 -18.10 11.39
C ASP A 303 44.06 -16.73 10.89
N ASN A 304 43.23 -16.01 10.12
CA ASN A 304 43.60 -14.74 9.48
C ASN A 304 42.49 -13.68 9.58
N PRO A 305 42.38 -12.96 10.72
CA PRO A 305 41.31 -11.99 10.95
C PRO A 305 41.39 -10.77 10.01
N SER A 306 42.59 -10.39 9.56
CA SER A 306 42.75 -9.30 8.58
C SER A 306 42.14 -9.69 7.23
N LEU A 307 42.31 -10.93 6.80
CA LEU A 307 41.69 -11.44 5.58
C LEU A 307 40.17 -11.56 5.72
N GLN A 308 39.68 -12.06 6.87
CA GLN A 308 38.24 -12.11 7.17
C GLN A 308 37.61 -10.72 7.12
N PHE A 309 38.26 -9.72 7.73
CA PHE A 309 37.79 -8.34 7.75
C PHE A 309 37.65 -7.75 6.33
N GLU A 310 38.68 -7.87 5.50
CA GLU A 310 38.67 -7.32 4.13
C GLU A 310 37.65 -8.04 3.24
N ALA A 311 37.53 -9.37 3.37
CA ALA A 311 36.55 -10.15 2.65
C ALA A 311 35.11 -9.80 3.07
N ALA A 312 34.86 -9.67 4.38
CA ALA A 312 33.56 -9.26 4.91
C ALA A 312 33.18 -7.86 4.41
N TRP A 313 34.14 -6.94 4.36
CA TRP A 313 33.90 -5.58 3.86
C TRP A 313 33.60 -5.58 2.34
N ALA A 314 34.37 -6.32 1.54
CA ALA A 314 34.07 -6.46 0.11
C ALA A 314 32.65 -7.00 -0.12
N LEU A 315 32.26 -8.07 0.57
CA LEU A 315 30.91 -8.64 0.48
C LEU A 315 29.82 -7.69 0.97
N THR A 316 30.10 -6.88 2.01
CA THR A 316 29.18 -5.84 2.50
C THR A 316 28.89 -4.79 1.43
N ASN A 317 29.92 -4.36 0.70
CA ASN A 317 29.76 -3.38 -0.37
C ASN A 317 28.99 -3.98 -1.55
N ILE A 318 29.18 -5.25 -1.88
CA ILE A 318 28.35 -5.95 -2.89
C ILE A 318 26.89 -6.01 -2.43
N ALA A 319 26.62 -6.41 -1.17
CA ALA A 319 25.27 -6.52 -0.61
C ALA A 319 24.56 -5.16 -0.45
N SER A 320 25.30 -4.05 -0.45
CA SER A 320 24.73 -2.70 -0.37
C SER A 320 24.09 -2.20 -1.68
N GLY A 321 24.32 -2.92 -2.79
CA GLY A 321 23.85 -2.56 -4.12
C GLY A 321 22.41 -3.00 -4.40
N THR A 322 22.13 -3.41 -5.64
CA THR A 322 20.81 -3.85 -6.09
C THR A 322 20.36 -5.14 -5.37
N SER A 323 19.07 -5.46 -5.44
CA SER A 323 18.57 -6.72 -4.90
C SER A 323 19.20 -7.94 -5.58
N GLU A 324 19.47 -7.88 -6.88
CA GLU A 324 20.17 -8.97 -7.59
C GLU A 324 21.59 -9.19 -7.06
N GLN A 325 22.32 -8.11 -6.79
CA GLN A 325 23.68 -8.16 -6.21
C GLN A 325 23.66 -8.70 -4.78
N THR A 326 22.65 -8.32 -3.99
CA THR A 326 22.46 -8.83 -2.63
C THR A 326 22.14 -10.32 -2.64
N GLN A 327 21.25 -10.73 -3.54
CA GLN A 327 20.90 -12.14 -3.75
C GLN A 327 22.10 -12.96 -4.22
N ALA A 328 23.04 -12.38 -4.97
CA ALA A 328 24.28 -13.07 -5.34
C ALA A 328 25.13 -13.43 -4.10
N VAL A 329 25.26 -12.51 -3.13
CA VAL A 329 25.95 -12.75 -1.85
C VAL A 329 25.21 -13.79 -1.00
N VAL A 330 23.87 -13.76 -0.98
CA VAL A 330 23.06 -14.76 -0.26
C VAL A 330 23.25 -16.15 -0.88
N LYS A 331 23.18 -16.26 -2.22
CA LYS A 331 23.34 -17.52 -2.96
C LYS A 331 24.76 -18.09 -2.89
N SER A 332 25.77 -17.26 -2.62
CA SER A 332 27.14 -17.74 -2.39
C SER A 332 27.37 -18.32 -0.98
N ASN A 333 26.30 -18.48 -0.18
CA ASN A 333 26.36 -19.04 1.17
C ASN A 333 27.19 -18.22 2.17
N ALA A 334 27.22 -16.89 2.01
CA ALA A 334 27.95 -16.00 2.92
C ALA A 334 27.26 -15.81 4.28
N VAL A 335 25.92 -15.91 4.32
CA VAL A 335 25.11 -15.59 5.53
C VAL A 335 25.47 -16.46 6.74
N PRO A 336 25.58 -17.81 6.65
CA PRO A 336 25.99 -18.61 7.80
C PRO A 336 27.38 -18.26 8.32
N LEU A 337 28.30 -17.86 7.44
CA LEU A 337 29.65 -17.43 7.84
C LEU A 337 29.59 -16.08 8.56
N PHE A 338 28.81 -15.11 8.08
CA PHE A 338 28.61 -13.86 8.80
C PHE A 338 28.04 -14.09 10.21
N LEU A 339 27.10 -15.02 10.38
CA LEU A 339 26.57 -15.37 11.70
C LEU A 339 27.62 -15.99 12.61
N ARG A 340 28.54 -16.81 12.07
CA ARG A 340 29.69 -17.31 12.83
C ARG A 340 30.60 -16.17 13.26
N LEU A 341 30.87 -15.21 12.37
CA LEU A 341 31.73 -14.06 12.63
C LEU A 341 31.20 -13.10 13.71
N LEU A 342 29.90 -13.15 14.03
CA LEU A 342 29.35 -12.43 15.20
C LEU A 342 29.96 -12.90 16.53
N HIS A 343 30.55 -14.10 16.57
CA HIS A 343 31.22 -14.64 17.75
C HIS A 343 32.75 -14.50 17.67
N SER A 344 33.26 -13.75 16.69
CA SER A 344 34.70 -13.53 16.54
C SER A 344 35.27 -12.77 17.75
N PRO A 345 36.45 -13.14 18.28
CA PRO A 345 37.13 -12.35 19.31
C PRO A 345 37.64 -11.00 18.77
N HIS A 346 37.64 -10.83 17.44
CA HIS A 346 38.09 -9.60 16.78
C HIS A 346 36.90 -8.69 16.50
N GLN A 347 36.83 -7.59 17.25
CA GLN A 347 35.71 -6.66 17.20
C GLN A 347 35.46 -6.09 15.80
N ASN A 348 36.50 -5.70 15.06
CA ASN A 348 36.37 -5.18 13.70
C ASN A 348 35.75 -6.18 12.72
N VAL A 349 36.07 -7.48 12.85
CA VAL A 349 35.46 -8.56 12.05
C VAL A 349 33.99 -8.71 12.40
N CYS A 350 33.66 -8.71 13.70
CA CYS A 350 32.28 -8.77 14.19
C CYS A 350 31.45 -7.57 13.69
N GLU A 351 31.96 -6.35 13.82
CA GLU A 351 31.32 -5.12 13.36
C GLU A 351 31.02 -5.17 11.85
N GLN A 352 31.98 -5.64 11.06
CA GLN A 352 31.82 -5.76 9.62
C GLN A 352 30.78 -6.83 9.24
N ALA A 353 30.72 -7.93 9.99
CA ALA A 353 29.70 -8.96 9.81
C ALA A 353 28.29 -8.45 10.14
N VAL A 354 28.14 -7.64 11.20
CA VAL A 354 26.86 -6.97 11.52
C VAL A 354 26.44 -6.05 10.38
N TRP A 355 27.36 -5.26 9.81
CA TRP A 355 27.04 -4.40 8.66
C TRP A 355 26.58 -5.22 7.44
N ALA A 356 27.31 -6.29 7.10
CA ALA A 356 26.95 -7.18 6.00
C ALA A 356 25.52 -7.72 6.17
N LEU A 357 25.21 -8.25 7.35
CA LEU A 357 23.88 -8.76 7.68
C LEU A 357 22.81 -7.67 7.60
N GLY A 358 23.10 -6.46 8.06
CA GLY A 358 22.16 -5.34 7.96
C GLY A 358 21.78 -4.97 6.53
N ASN A 359 22.72 -4.97 5.60
CA ASN A 359 22.46 -4.75 4.18
C ASN A 359 21.63 -5.88 3.55
N ILE A 360 21.91 -7.13 3.93
CA ILE A 360 21.16 -8.30 3.47
C ILE A 360 19.73 -8.26 4.00
N ILE A 361 19.54 -8.06 5.31
CA ILE A 361 18.23 -7.94 5.96
C ILE A 361 17.44 -6.78 5.35
N GLY A 362 18.10 -5.64 5.11
CA GLY A 362 17.50 -4.44 4.53
C GLY A 362 17.05 -4.58 3.07
N ASP A 363 17.42 -5.65 2.36
CA ASP A 363 17.00 -5.86 0.97
C ASP A 363 15.51 -6.19 0.82
N GLY A 364 14.90 -6.78 1.87
CA GLY A 364 13.49 -7.10 1.85
C GLY A 364 13.11 -8.26 2.76
N PRO A 365 11.79 -8.56 2.86
CA PRO A 365 11.27 -9.56 3.78
C PRO A 365 11.84 -10.97 3.54
N GLN A 366 12.12 -11.35 2.29
CA GLN A 366 12.70 -12.66 1.97
C GLN A 366 14.09 -12.84 2.59
N CYS A 367 14.97 -11.84 2.47
CA CYS A 367 16.30 -11.88 3.06
C CYS A 367 16.23 -11.76 4.59
N ARG A 368 15.37 -10.86 5.11
CA ARG A 368 15.11 -10.71 6.54
C ARG A 368 14.73 -12.05 7.18
N ASP A 369 13.70 -12.71 6.65
CA ASP A 369 13.16 -13.94 7.23
C ASP A 369 14.13 -15.12 7.09
N TYR A 370 14.92 -15.16 6.00
CA TYR A 370 16.00 -16.12 5.85
C TYR A 370 17.08 -15.97 6.94
N VAL A 371 17.53 -14.73 7.19
CA VAL A 371 18.56 -14.46 8.20
C VAL A 371 18.02 -14.68 9.62
N ILE A 372 16.74 -14.37 9.88
CA ILE A 372 16.03 -14.73 11.12
C ILE A 372 16.02 -16.24 11.32
N GLY A 373 15.62 -17.00 10.29
CA GLY A 373 15.56 -18.47 10.35
C GLY A 373 16.90 -19.14 10.61
N LEU A 374 18.02 -18.45 10.35
CA LEU A 374 19.37 -18.90 10.69
C LEU A 374 19.83 -18.50 12.11
N GLY A 375 19.02 -17.75 12.86
CA GLY A 375 19.28 -17.46 14.28
C GLY A 375 20.06 -16.17 14.57
N VAL A 376 19.90 -15.12 13.76
CA VAL A 376 20.61 -13.83 13.95
C VAL A 376 20.23 -13.07 15.22
N VAL A 377 19.00 -13.26 15.73
CA VAL A 377 18.40 -12.39 16.75
C VAL A 377 19.18 -12.45 18.06
N LYS A 378 19.41 -13.65 18.61
CA LYS A 378 20.12 -13.83 19.89
C LYS A 378 21.54 -13.24 19.89
N PRO A 379 22.39 -13.49 18.87
CA PRO A 379 23.68 -12.81 18.76
C PRO A 379 23.57 -11.28 18.79
N LEU A 380 22.63 -10.69 18.03
CA LEU A 380 22.47 -9.22 18.00
C LEU A 380 22.06 -8.67 19.38
N LEU A 381 21.15 -9.34 20.08
CA LEU A 381 20.71 -8.91 21.42
C LEU A 381 21.86 -8.93 22.44
N SER A 382 22.85 -9.81 22.27
CA SER A 382 24.02 -9.86 23.17
C SER A 382 24.92 -8.62 23.10
N PHE A 383 24.84 -7.85 22.01
CA PHE A 383 25.58 -6.59 21.85
C PHE A 383 24.88 -5.38 22.49
N ILE A 384 23.71 -5.57 23.11
CA ILE A 384 23.01 -4.49 23.82
C ILE A 384 23.52 -4.47 25.25
N SER A 385 24.71 -3.90 25.41
CA SER A 385 25.43 -3.82 26.68
C SER A 385 26.16 -2.48 26.79
N PRO A 386 26.28 -1.88 27.98
CA PRO A 386 27.08 -0.67 28.21
C PRO A 386 28.56 -0.81 27.84
N SER A 387 29.07 -2.05 27.73
CA SER A 387 30.46 -2.32 27.35
C SER A 387 30.73 -2.19 25.85
N ILE A 388 29.68 -2.15 25.02
CA ILE A 388 29.82 -2.08 23.56
C ILE A 388 30.04 -0.61 23.13
N PRO A 389 31.05 -0.33 22.30
CA PRO A 389 31.29 1.03 21.81
C PRO A 389 30.08 1.60 21.07
N ILE A 390 29.83 2.90 21.27
CA ILE A 390 28.63 3.59 20.74
C ILE A 390 28.54 3.47 19.21
N THR A 391 29.66 3.55 18.50
CA THR A 391 29.72 3.38 17.04
C THR A 391 29.26 2.00 16.60
N PHE A 392 29.65 0.96 17.34
CA PHE A 392 29.18 -0.41 17.09
C PHE A 392 27.71 -0.57 17.46
N LEU A 393 27.30 -0.04 18.61
CA LEU A 393 25.90 -0.11 19.06
C LEU A 393 24.95 0.56 18.05
N ARG A 394 25.36 1.69 17.44
CA ARG A 394 24.60 2.32 16.32
C ARG A 394 24.37 1.35 15.16
N ASN A 395 25.39 0.58 14.78
CA ASN A 395 25.27 -0.41 13.71
C ASN A 395 24.34 -1.56 14.12
N VAL A 396 24.47 -2.08 15.35
CA VAL A 396 23.57 -3.11 15.89
C VAL A 396 22.13 -2.63 15.88
N THR A 397 21.86 -1.44 16.41
CA THR A 397 20.53 -0.83 16.43
C THR A 397 19.99 -0.68 15.01
N TRP A 398 20.79 -0.21 14.04
CA TRP A 398 20.37 -0.12 12.65
C TRP A 398 19.96 -1.48 12.05
N VAL A 399 20.70 -2.56 12.33
CA VAL A 399 20.30 -3.91 11.90
C VAL A 399 18.99 -4.34 12.55
N MET A 400 18.79 -4.03 13.84
CA MET A 400 17.53 -4.31 14.53
C MET A 400 16.35 -3.56 13.91
N VAL A 401 16.54 -2.29 13.50
CA VAL A 401 15.52 -1.55 12.75
C VAL A 401 15.16 -2.28 11.46
N ASN A 402 16.16 -2.76 10.72
CA ASN A 402 15.92 -3.52 9.49
C ASN A 402 15.18 -4.84 9.72
N LEU A 403 15.38 -5.49 10.87
CA LEU A 403 14.59 -6.66 11.28
C LEU A 403 13.12 -6.32 11.54
N CYS A 404 12.81 -5.10 11.98
CA CYS A 404 11.45 -4.64 12.25
C CYS A 404 10.71 -4.12 11.01
N ARG A 405 11.41 -3.88 9.89
CA ARG A 405 10.85 -3.27 8.67
C ARG A 405 9.97 -4.23 7.86
N HIS A 406 9.15 -3.63 7.00
CA HIS A 406 8.16 -4.24 6.09
C HIS A 406 6.92 -4.78 6.82
N LYS A 407 5.74 -4.46 6.28
CA LYS A 407 4.45 -4.96 6.79
C LYS A 407 3.92 -6.17 6.02
N ASP A 408 4.44 -6.44 4.82
CA ASP A 408 3.92 -7.45 3.89
C ASP A 408 5.07 -8.32 3.35
N PRO A 409 5.37 -9.47 3.99
CA PRO A 409 4.91 -9.90 5.31
C PRO A 409 5.61 -9.14 6.46
N PRO A 410 4.96 -9.00 7.63
CA PRO A 410 5.61 -8.46 8.82
C PRO A 410 6.66 -9.45 9.36
N PRO A 411 7.55 -9.02 10.25
CA PRO A 411 8.48 -9.93 10.94
C PRO A 411 7.71 -11.02 11.71
N PRO A 412 8.26 -12.23 11.88
CA PRO A 412 7.62 -13.28 12.68
C PRO A 412 7.34 -12.81 14.11
N MET A 413 6.18 -13.18 14.67
CA MET A 413 5.76 -12.74 16.01
C MET A 413 6.78 -13.09 17.10
N GLU A 414 7.36 -14.29 17.05
CA GLU A 414 8.41 -14.72 17.99
C GLU A 414 9.62 -13.78 17.95
N THR A 415 10.01 -13.33 16.75
CA THR A 415 11.11 -12.36 16.59
C THR A 415 10.77 -11.00 17.20
N ILE A 416 9.52 -10.54 17.06
CA ILE A 416 9.06 -9.29 17.68
C ILE A 416 9.13 -9.41 19.21
N GLN A 417 8.69 -10.54 19.78
CA GLN A 417 8.76 -10.80 21.23
C GLN A 417 10.20 -10.79 21.75
N GLU A 418 11.15 -11.34 21.00
CA GLU A 418 12.57 -11.34 21.37
C GLU A 418 13.22 -9.94 21.29
N ILE A 419 12.81 -9.11 20.31
CA ILE A 419 13.41 -7.78 20.06
C ILE A 419 12.85 -6.69 20.99
N LEU A 420 11.57 -6.77 21.38
CA LEU A 420 10.91 -5.72 22.16
C LEU A 420 11.61 -5.36 23.49
N PRO A 421 12.07 -6.31 24.32
CA PRO A 421 12.78 -5.99 25.56
C PRO A 421 14.03 -5.15 25.31
N ALA A 422 14.73 -5.41 24.22
CA ALA A 422 15.90 -4.65 23.83
C ALA A 422 15.56 -3.22 23.38
N LEU A 423 14.48 -3.03 22.62
CA LEU A 423 14.00 -1.68 22.27
C LEU A 423 13.59 -0.88 23.52
N CYS A 424 13.04 -1.55 24.55
CA CYS A 424 12.73 -0.92 25.84
C CYS A 424 13.98 -0.44 26.59
N VAL A 425 15.13 -1.09 26.38
CA VAL A 425 16.41 -0.61 26.93
C VAL A 425 16.92 0.56 26.08
N LEU A 426 16.93 0.41 24.75
CA LEU A 426 17.52 1.39 23.83
C LEU A 426 16.77 2.73 23.78
N ILE A 427 15.47 2.77 24.09
CA ILE A 427 14.69 4.02 24.11
C ILE A 427 15.18 5.02 25.18
N HIS A 428 15.92 4.54 26.19
CA HIS A 428 16.51 5.36 27.24
C HIS A 428 17.92 5.86 26.90
N HIS A 429 18.45 5.52 25.72
CA HIS A 429 19.81 5.85 25.34
C HIS A 429 19.95 7.35 25.00
N THR A 430 21.06 7.97 25.41
CA THR A 430 21.32 9.42 25.22
C THR A 430 21.79 9.77 23.81
N ASP A 431 22.36 8.81 23.08
CA ASP A 431 22.74 9.00 21.68
C ASP A 431 21.52 9.14 20.78
N VAL A 432 21.42 10.30 20.11
CA VAL A 432 20.29 10.64 19.23
C VAL A 432 20.16 9.66 18.06
N SER A 433 21.26 9.13 17.51
CA SER A 433 21.17 8.19 16.38
C SER A 433 20.53 6.88 16.81
N ILE A 434 20.95 6.33 17.96
CA ILE A 434 20.34 5.13 18.54
C ILE A 434 18.87 5.38 18.88
N LEU A 435 18.55 6.53 19.47
CA LEU A 435 17.18 6.86 19.84
C LEU A 435 16.27 6.98 18.60
N VAL A 436 16.71 7.69 17.56
CA VAL A 436 15.97 7.81 16.29
C VAL A 436 15.70 6.43 15.70
N ASP A 437 16.73 5.60 15.57
CA ASP A 437 16.60 4.26 14.98
C ASP A 437 15.67 3.37 15.85
N THR A 438 15.80 3.42 17.17
CA THR A 438 14.93 2.68 18.10
C THR A 438 13.46 3.06 17.92
N VAL A 439 13.17 4.35 17.84
CA VAL A 439 11.78 4.83 17.66
C VAL A 439 11.25 4.47 16.27
N TRP A 440 12.09 4.50 15.23
CA TRP A 440 11.70 3.99 13.90
C TRP A 440 11.37 2.50 13.93
N ALA A 441 12.13 1.67 14.65
CA ALA A 441 11.80 0.25 14.82
C ALA A 441 10.39 0.09 15.40
N LEU A 442 10.04 0.83 16.45
CA LEU A 442 8.70 0.82 17.05
C LEU A 442 7.62 1.29 16.06
N SER A 443 7.93 2.29 15.24
CA SER A 443 7.01 2.74 14.19
C SER A 443 6.70 1.63 13.17
N TYR A 444 7.68 0.80 12.81
CA TYR A 444 7.45 -0.31 11.89
C TYR A 444 6.67 -1.45 12.52
N LEU A 445 6.96 -1.77 13.79
CA LEU A 445 6.22 -2.80 14.53
C LEU A 445 4.74 -2.44 14.74
N THR A 446 4.44 -1.16 14.92
CA THR A 446 3.06 -0.66 15.11
C THR A 446 2.27 -0.50 13.80
N ASP A 447 2.90 -0.66 12.63
CA ASP A 447 2.28 -0.52 11.30
C ASP A 447 1.93 -1.89 10.66
N ALA A 448 1.87 -2.95 11.47
CA ALA A 448 1.69 -4.33 11.02
C ALA A 448 0.32 -4.95 11.38
N GLY A 449 -0.49 -4.27 12.21
CA GLY A 449 -1.81 -4.73 12.64
C GLY A 449 -2.04 -4.62 14.16
N ASN A 450 -3.28 -4.86 14.60
CA ASN A 450 -3.68 -4.69 15.99
C ASN A 450 -2.97 -5.65 16.95
N GLU A 451 -2.60 -6.85 16.50
CA GLU A 451 -1.84 -7.81 17.32
C GLU A 451 -0.44 -7.27 17.64
N GLN A 452 0.27 -6.73 16.64
CA GLN A 452 1.60 -6.17 16.84
C GLN A 452 1.55 -4.85 17.65
N ILE A 453 0.51 -4.03 17.44
CA ILE A 453 0.25 -2.87 18.31
C ILE A 453 0.11 -3.33 19.76
N GLN A 454 -0.64 -4.42 20.00
CA GLN A 454 -0.82 -4.96 21.35
C GLN A 454 0.51 -5.44 21.95
N MET A 455 1.36 -6.11 21.18
CA MET A 455 2.69 -6.53 21.66
C MET A 455 3.57 -5.35 22.07
N VAL A 456 3.54 -4.25 21.31
CA VAL A 456 4.26 -3.01 21.65
C VAL A 456 3.69 -2.39 22.93
N ILE A 457 2.37 -2.37 23.09
CA ILE A 457 1.72 -1.90 24.32
C ILE A 457 2.13 -2.76 25.52
N ASP A 458 2.03 -4.09 25.40
CA ASP A 458 2.31 -5.05 26.47
C ASP A 458 3.79 -5.04 26.89
N SER A 459 4.69 -4.57 26.02
CA SER A 459 6.10 -4.36 26.38
C SER A 459 6.31 -3.23 27.41
N GLY A 460 5.31 -2.39 27.63
CA GLY A 460 5.38 -1.25 28.56
C GLY A 460 6.15 -0.05 28.02
N ILE A 461 6.42 0.02 26.71
CA ILE A 461 7.25 1.06 26.12
C ILE A 461 6.52 2.40 25.86
N VAL A 462 5.18 2.38 25.78
CA VAL A 462 4.37 3.56 25.42
C VAL A 462 4.60 4.77 26.34
N PRO A 463 4.67 4.64 27.67
CA PRO A 463 4.97 5.76 28.57
C PRO A 463 6.31 6.44 28.33
N TYR A 464 7.27 5.74 27.71
CA TYR A 464 8.59 6.29 27.35
C TYR A 464 8.61 6.84 25.92
N LEU A 465 7.74 6.33 25.06
CA LEU A 465 7.59 6.78 23.68
C LEU A 465 6.84 8.12 23.57
N VAL A 466 5.77 8.31 24.35
CA VAL A 466 4.93 9.51 24.28
C VAL A 466 5.69 10.81 24.60
N PRO A 467 6.54 10.88 25.64
CA PRO A 467 7.33 12.09 25.93
C PRO A 467 8.24 12.53 24.78
N LEU A 468 8.64 11.61 23.89
CA LEU A 468 9.48 11.92 22.72
C LEU A 468 8.76 12.77 21.66
N LEU A 469 7.44 12.96 21.76
CA LEU A 469 6.67 13.90 20.94
C LEU A 469 7.11 15.36 21.14
N SER A 470 7.76 15.68 22.26
CA SER A 470 8.34 17.02 22.54
C SER A 470 9.86 17.02 22.55
N HIS A 471 10.49 16.02 21.95
CA HIS A 471 11.95 15.96 21.87
C HIS A 471 12.53 17.10 21.02
N GLN A 472 13.70 17.64 21.41
CA GLN A 472 14.34 18.78 20.72
C GLN A 472 14.76 18.42 19.29
N GLU A 473 15.19 17.17 19.09
CA GLU A 473 15.56 16.66 17.77
C GLU A 473 14.34 16.27 16.94
N VAL A 474 14.11 17.02 15.86
CA VAL A 474 12.97 16.84 14.94
C VAL A 474 12.91 15.42 14.36
N LYS A 475 14.05 14.76 14.16
CA LYS A 475 14.09 13.37 13.67
C LYS A 475 13.49 12.38 14.66
N VAL A 476 13.77 12.56 15.96
CA VAL A 476 13.17 11.75 17.05
C VAL A 476 11.68 12.05 17.13
N GLN A 477 11.30 13.32 17.13
CA GLN A 477 9.92 13.76 17.17
C GLN A 477 9.08 13.19 16.02
N THR A 478 9.62 13.21 14.79
CA THR A 478 8.94 12.65 13.60
C THR A 478 8.71 11.14 13.74
N ALA A 479 9.72 10.40 14.19
CA ALA A 479 9.61 8.96 14.40
C ALA A 479 8.61 8.64 15.52
N ALA A 480 8.65 9.40 16.62
CA ALA A 480 7.77 9.21 17.77
C ALA A 480 6.32 9.50 17.38
N LEU A 481 6.07 10.59 16.66
CA LEU A 481 4.74 10.93 16.15
C LEU A 481 4.20 9.85 15.24
N ARG A 482 5.03 9.26 14.38
CA ARG A 482 4.62 8.13 13.55
C ARG A 482 4.28 6.89 14.36
N ALA A 483 5.15 6.50 15.29
CA ALA A 483 4.94 5.31 16.12
C ALA A 483 3.69 5.43 16.99
N VAL A 484 3.51 6.56 17.66
CA VAL A 484 2.34 6.84 18.51
C VAL A 484 1.07 6.99 17.66
N GLY A 485 1.17 7.60 16.48
CA GLY A 485 0.11 7.66 15.48
C GLY A 485 -0.35 6.30 14.99
N ASN A 486 0.57 5.38 14.73
CA ASN A 486 0.23 4.01 14.33
C ASN A 486 -0.52 3.26 15.44
N ILE A 487 -0.15 3.45 16.73
CA ILE A 487 -0.85 2.81 17.85
C ILE A 487 -2.33 3.24 17.90
N VAL A 488 -2.62 4.53 17.67
CA VAL A 488 -3.99 5.06 17.72
C VAL A 488 -4.82 4.74 16.47
N THR A 489 -4.24 4.07 15.47
CA THR A 489 -5.02 3.44 14.40
C THR A 489 -5.68 2.12 14.82
N GLY A 490 -5.26 1.58 15.98
CA GLY A 490 -5.75 0.32 16.55
C GLY A 490 -7.14 0.43 17.17
N THR A 491 -7.44 -0.40 18.16
CA THR A 491 -8.74 -0.38 18.85
C THR A 491 -8.90 0.84 19.77
N ASP A 492 -10.12 1.09 20.23
CA ASP A 492 -10.41 2.12 21.22
C ASP A 492 -9.59 1.91 22.50
N GLU A 493 -9.41 0.67 22.96
CA GLU A 493 -8.62 0.33 24.14
C GLU A 493 -7.14 0.65 23.94
N GLN A 494 -6.60 0.31 22.76
CA GLN A 494 -5.21 0.61 22.39
C GLN A 494 -4.96 2.11 22.29
N THR A 495 -5.92 2.83 21.71
CA THR A 495 -5.92 4.30 21.66
C THR A 495 -5.95 4.89 23.07
N GLN A 496 -6.73 4.32 23.99
CA GLN A 496 -6.82 4.79 25.37
C GLN A 496 -5.49 4.67 26.12
N VAL A 497 -4.67 3.65 25.84
CA VAL A 497 -3.32 3.54 26.44
C VAL A 497 -2.46 4.75 26.13
N VAL A 498 -2.49 5.24 24.89
CA VAL A 498 -1.75 6.45 24.47
C VAL A 498 -2.30 7.69 25.16
N LEU A 499 -3.62 7.83 25.25
CA LEU A 499 -4.26 8.96 25.92
C LEU A 499 -3.95 8.99 27.43
N ASN A 500 -3.90 7.83 28.08
CA ASN A 500 -3.52 7.70 29.50
C ASN A 500 -2.06 8.12 29.76
N CYS A 501 -1.22 8.17 28.73
CA CYS A 501 0.15 8.69 28.82
C CYS A 501 0.24 10.19 28.53
N GLU A 502 -0.87 10.93 28.62
CA GLU A 502 -0.96 12.38 28.41
C GLU A 502 -0.55 12.86 27.01
N ALA A 503 -0.67 12.01 25.99
CA ALA A 503 -0.21 12.31 24.63
C ALA A 503 -0.75 13.65 24.08
N LEU A 504 -2.00 14.01 24.38
CA LEU A 504 -2.63 15.24 23.88
C LEU A 504 -1.98 16.54 24.41
N SER A 505 -1.27 16.51 25.54
CA SER A 505 -0.60 17.72 26.08
C SER A 505 0.53 18.22 25.18
N HIS A 506 1.08 17.35 24.33
CA HIS A 506 2.17 17.65 23.41
C HIS A 506 1.70 18.28 22.09
N PHE A 507 0.41 18.16 21.76
CA PHE A 507 -0.13 18.54 20.45
C PHE A 507 -0.20 20.04 20.16
N PRO A 508 -0.35 20.96 21.14
CA PRO A 508 -0.28 22.39 20.83
C PRO A 508 1.03 22.77 20.12
N ALA A 509 2.17 22.24 20.57
CA ALA A 509 3.47 22.50 19.95
C ALA A 509 3.63 21.83 18.59
N LEU A 510 3.05 20.64 18.39
CA LEU A 510 3.09 19.91 17.13
C LEU A 510 2.21 20.56 16.05
N LEU A 511 1.01 21.04 16.42
CA LEU A 511 0.06 21.68 15.52
C LEU A 511 0.49 23.09 15.09
N THR A 512 1.38 23.75 15.84
CA THR A 512 2.00 25.04 15.47
C THR A 512 3.45 24.89 15.03
N HIS A 513 3.90 23.68 14.70
CA HIS A 513 5.28 23.43 14.33
C HIS A 513 5.62 24.16 13.00
N PRO A 514 6.84 24.70 12.81
CA PRO A 514 7.21 25.41 11.58
C PRO A 514 7.35 24.50 10.35
N LYS A 515 7.36 23.18 10.53
CA LYS A 515 7.40 22.20 9.43
C LYS A 515 6.03 21.61 9.21
N GLU A 516 5.41 21.97 8.08
CA GLU A 516 4.08 21.51 7.64
C GLU A 516 3.89 19.99 7.73
N LYS A 517 4.93 19.22 7.41
CA LYS A 517 4.90 17.75 7.53
C LYS A 517 4.57 17.27 8.96
N ILE A 518 5.03 17.97 9.99
CA ILE A 518 4.70 17.62 11.39
C ILE A 518 3.27 18.02 11.71
N ASN A 519 2.80 19.19 11.24
CA ASN A 519 1.41 19.59 11.41
C ASN A 519 0.47 18.54 10.78
N LYS A 520 0.76 18.10 9.54
CA LYS A 520 0.02 17.05 8.86
C LYS A 520 -0.06 15.76 9.68
N GLU A 521 1.08 15.23 10.13
CA GLU A 521 1.14 13.99 10.91
C GLU A 521 0.44 14.13 12.28
N ALA A 522 0.49 15.32 12.88
CA ALA A 522 -0.19 15.61 14.14
C ALA A 522 -1.71 15.66 13.94
N VAL A 523 -2.19 16.25 12.86
CA VAL A 523 -3.62 16.24 12.54
C VAL A 523 -4.09 14.84 12.16
N TRP A 524 -3.26 14.06 11.44
CA TRP A 524 -3.53 12.64 11.16
C TRP A 524 -3.64 11.81 12.46
N PHE A 525 -2.77 12.04 13.44
CA PHE A 525 -2.92 11.44 14.76
C PHE A 525 -4.29 11.78 15.38
N LEU A 526 -4.67 13.07 15.36
CA LEU A 526 -5.93 13.52 15.97
C LEU A 526 -7.16 12.98 15.22
N SER A 527 -7.09 12.84 13.89
CA SER A 527 -8.16 12.22 13.11
C SER A 527 -8.37 10.75 13.47
N ASN A 528 -7.30 10.08 13.93
CA ASN A 528 -7.39 8.73 14.46
C ASN A 528 -8.07 8.68 15.84
N ILE A 529 -7.80 9.66 16.71
CA ILE A 529 -8.47 9.79 18.01
C ILE A 529 -9.96 10.14 17.85
N THR A 530 -10.30 11.12 17.00
CA THR A 530 -11.68 11.63 16.89
C THR A 530 -12.65 10.64 16.28
N ALA A 531 -12.16 9.58 15.64
CA ALA A 531 -13.03 8.52 15.14
C ALA A 531 -13.16 7.31 16.07
N GLY A 532 -12.51 7.36 17.24
CA GLY A 532 -12.80 6.45 18.34
C GLY A 532 -14.15 6.76 19.00
N ASN A 533 -14.28 6.44 20.29
CA ASN A 533 -15.54 6.66 21.01
C ASN A 533 -15.71 8.12 21.50
N GLN A 534 -16.89 8.41 22.06
CA GLN A 534 -17.27 9.75 22.52
C GLN A 534 -16.39 10.29 23.66
N GLN A 535 -15.79 9.43 24.49
CA GLN A 535 -14.86 9.87 25.54
C GLN A 535 -13.53 10.32 24.94
N GLN A 536 -13.07 9.65 23.88
CA GLN A 536 -11.85 10.01 23.16
C GLN A 536 -12.03 11.31 22.37
N VAL A 537 -13.20 11.49 21.75
CA VAL A 537 -13.60 12.79 21.19
C VAL A 537 -13.59 13.88 22.25
N GLN A 538 -14.16 13.61 23.43
CA GLN A 538 -14.16 14.57 24.54
C GLN A 538 -12.74 14.93 24.99
N ALA A 539 -11.82 13.97 25.04
CA ALA A 539 -10.44 14.24 25.40
C ALA A 539 -9.76 15.25 24.47
N VAL A 540 -10.04 15.22 23.16
CA VAL A 540 -9.54 16.20 22.18
C VAL A 540 -10.13 17.59 22.41
N ILE A 541 -11.42 17.66 22.76
CA ILE A 541 -12.11 18.92 23.10
C ILE A 541 -11.53 19.51 24.40
N ASP A 542 -11.40 18.69 25.44
CA ASP A 542 -10.88 19.12 26.75
C ASP A 542 -9.41 19.58 26.67
N ALA A 543 -8.63 18.97 25.77
CA ALA A 543 -7.28 19.40 25.44
C ALA A 543 -7.22 20.70 24.61
N LYS A 544 -8.37 21.28 24.25
CA LYS A 544 -8.51 22.54 23.48
C LYS A 544 -7.85 22.49 22.09
N LEU A 545 -7.83 21.30 21.47
CA LEU A 545 -7.18 21.10 20.18
C LEU A 545 -8.11 21.41 18.99
N VAL A 546 -9.44 21.38 19.19
CA VAL A 546 -10.43 21.65 18.14
C VAL A 546 -10.18 22.98 17.40
N PRO A 547 -10.00 24.14 18.07
CA PRO A 547 -9.71 25.39 17.37
C PRO A 547 -8.45 25.35 16.52
N MET A 548 -7.45 24.57 16.94
CA MET A 548 -6.18 24.42 16.21
C MET A 548 -6.35 23.54 14.97
N ILE A 549 -7.16 22.48 15.05
CA ILE A 549 -7.55 21.66 13.90
C ILE A 549 -8.30 22.53 12.89
N ILE A 550 -9.26 23.35 13.34
CA ILE A 550 -10.02 24.26 12.47
C ILE A 550 -9.12 25.31 11.83
N HIS A 551 -8.13 25.84 12.56
CA HIS A 551 -7.15 26.76 11.98
C HIS A 551 -6.34 26.11 10.85
N LEU A 552 -5.88 24.86 11.05
CA LEU A 552 -5.15 24.11 10.03
C LEU A 552 -6.04 23.65 8.87
N LEU A 553 -7.34 23.45 9.09
CA LEU A 553 -8.33 23.22 8.04
C LEU A 553 -8.44 24.44 7.11
N ASP A 554 -8.39 25.65 7.65
CA ASP A 554 -8.48 26.89 6.88
C ASP A 554 -7.14 27.30 6.24
N LYS A 555 -6.03 27.23 6.99
CA LYS A 555 -4.74 27.83 6.61
C LYS A 555 -3.60 26.84 6.36
N GLY A 556 -3.80 25.56 6.63
CA GLY A 556 -2.78 24.54 6.38
C GLY A 556 -2.50 24.32 4.89
N ASP A 557 -1.38 23.66 4.59
CA ASP A 557 -1.17 23.14 3.24
C ASP A 557 -2.24 22.08 2.92
N PHE A 558 -2.49 21.83 1.63
CA PHE A 558 -3.55 20.92 1.20
C PHE A 558 -3.46 19.51 1.84
N GLY A 559 -2.24 19.03 2.10
CA GLY A 559 -2.03 17.76 2.79
C GLY A 559 -2.54 17.80 4.23
N THR A 560 -2.25 18.87 4.97
CA THR A 560 -2.77 19.08 6.32
C THR A 560 -4.28 19.36 6.33
N GLN A 561 -4.80 20.13 5.38
CA GLN A 561 -6.24 20.40 5.27
C GLN A 561 -7.06 19.11 5.07
N LYS A 562 -6.54 18.19 4.25
CA LYS A 562 -7.15 16.87 4.05
C LYS A 562 -7.27 16.10 5.36
N GLU A 563 -6.20 16.02 6.15
CA GLU A 563 -6.24 15.36 7.46
C GLU A 563 -7.14 16.09 8.46
N ALA A 564 -7.21 17.42 8.40
CA ALA A 564 -8.09 18.20 9.26
C ALA A 564 -9.56 17.95 8.92
N ALA A 565 -9.89 17.84 7.64
CA ALA A 565 -11.23 17.48 7.17
C ALA A 565 -11.65 16.10 7.68
N TRP A 566 -10.73 15.13 7.65
CA TRP A 566 -10.95 13.81 8.29
C TRP A 566 -11.19 13.94 9.79
N ALA A 567 -10.37 14.71 10.50
CA ALA A 567 -10.51 14.86 11.95
C ALA A 567 -11.87 15.44 12.35
N ILE A 568 -12.35 16.46 11.63
CA ILE A 568 -13.65 17.09 11.83
C ILE A 568 -14.79 16.13 11.45
N SER A 569 -14.75 15.52 10.26
CA SER A 569 -15.80 14.59 9.82
C SER A 569 -15.93 13.37 10.74
N ASN A 570 -14.79 12.84 11.20
CA ASN A 570 -14.78 11.76 12.19
C ASN A 570 -15.41 12.19 13.50
N LEU A 571 -15.19 13.43 13.95
CA LEU A 571 -15.80 13.98 15.15
C LEU A 571 -17.32 14.09 15.01
N THR A 572 -17.84 14.49 13.83
CA THR A 572 -19.30 14.60 13.61
C THR A 572 -19.97 13.24 13.50
N ILE A 573 -19.28 12.22 12.96
CA ILE A 573 -19.75 10.82 12.96
C ILE A 573 -19.74 10.25 14.38
N SER A 574 -18.72 10.63 15.16
CA SER A 574 -18.37 9.91 16.37
C SER A 574 -18.91 10.51 17.66
N GLY A 575 -19.07 11.82 17.64
CA GLY A 575 -19.43 12.63 18.78
C GLY A 575 -20.91 12.57 19.13
N ARG A 576 -21.24 13.22 20.24
CA ARG A 576 -22.62 13.52 20.64
C ARG A 576 -23.02 14.92 20.18
N LYS A 577 -24.32 15.24 20.30
CA LYS A 577 -24.89 16.53 19.94
C LYS A 577 -24.16 17.71 20.62
N ASP A 578 -23.81 17.59 21.90
CA ASP A 578 -23.03 18.60 22.65
C ASP A 578 -21.64 18.85 22.05
N GLN A 579 -20.98 17.79 21.58
CA GLN A 579 -19.64 17.86 21.00
C GLN A 579 -19.65 18.46 19.59
N VAL A 580 -20.70 18.16 18.80
CA VAL A 580 -20.90 18.77 17.48
C VAL A 580 -21.32 20.24 17.60
N ALA A 581 -22.17 20.58 18.57
CA ALA A 581 -22.49 21.97 18.90
C ALA A 581 -21.22 22.79 19.21
N HIS A 582 -20.27 22.20 19.94
CA HIS A 582 -18.99 22.84 20.20
C HIS A 582 -18.17 23.11 18.91
N LEU A 583 -18.20 22.22 17.91
CA LEU A 583 -17.55 22.49 16.62
C LEU A 583 -18.13 23.71 15.92
N ILE A 584 -19.46 23.83 15.92
CA ILE A 584 -20.19 24.94 15.31
C ILE A 584 -19.84 26.25 16.04
N GLU A 585 -19.83 26.22 17.38
CA GLU A 585 -19.40 27.35 18.22
C GLU A 585 -17.97 27.82 17.88
N LYS A 586 -17.08 26.90 17.49
CA LYS A 586 -15.71 27.20 17.05
C LYS A 586 -15.58 27.55 15.56
N GLN A 587 -16.69 27.84 14.88
CA GLN A 587 -16.76 28.31 13.49
C GLN A 587 -16.14 27.33 12.49
N VAL A 588 -16.45 26.04 12.62
CA VAL A 588 -15.96 25.02 11.67
C VAL A 588 -16.57 25.16 10.27
N ILE A 589 -17.78 25.71 10.15
CA ILE A 589 -18.59 25.68 8.91
C ILE A 589 -17.86 26.36 7.73
N PRO A 590 -17.40 27.63 7.82
CA PRO A 590 -16.79 28.29 6.68
C PRO A 590 -15.50 27.60 6.17
N PRO A 591 -14.51 27.25 7.04
CA PRO A 591 -13.34 26.48 6.62
C PRO A 591 -13.70 25.13 5.97
N PHE A 592 -14.74 24.47 6.47
CA PHE A 592 -15.16 23.17 5.95
C PHE A 592 -15.82 23.32 4.57
N CYS A 593 -16.74 24.28 4.40
CA CYS A 593 -17.36 24.58 3.11
C CYS A 593 -16.34 25.07 2.05
N ASN A 594 -15.21 25.66 2.44
CA ASN A 594 -14.14 26.02 1.50
C ASN A 594 -13.50 24.82 0.80
N LEU A 595 -13.54 23.63 1.42
CA LEU A 595 -13.00 22.41 0.82
C LEU A 595 -13.95 21.72 -0.17
N LEU A 596 -15.19 22.19 -0.35
CA LEU A 596 -16.13 21.62 -1.31
C LEU A 596 -15.73 21.84 -2.78
N THR A 597 -14.82 22.80 -3.06
CA THR A 597 -14.39 23.15 -4.41
C THR A 597 -13.06 22.52 -4.82
N VAL A 598 -12.47 21.68 -3.97
CA VAL A 598 -11.19 21.02 -4.25
C VAL A 598 -11.37 19.89 -5.28
N LYS A 599 -10.30 19.59 -6.01
CA LYS A 599 -10.31 18.56 -7.07
C LYS A 599 -10.33 17.12 -6.53
N ASP A 600 -9.90 16.91 -5.28
CA ASP A 600 -9.88 15.58 -4.68
C ASP A 600 -11.30 15.18 -4.25
N ALA A 601 -11.94 14.33 -5.06
CA ALA A 601 -13.29 13.85 -4.81
C ALA A 601 -13.45 13.17 -3.43
N GLN A 602 -12.39 12.54 -2.91
CA GLN A 602 -12.44 11.93 -1.59
C GLN A 602 -12.60 13.00 -0.51
N VAL A 603 -11.88 14.12 -0.61
CA VAL A 603 -12.00 15.22 0.35
C VAL A 603 -13.38 15.85 0.27
N VAL A 604 -13.90 16.08 -0.95
CA VAL A 604 -15.25 16.62 -1.16
C VAL A 604 -16.31 15.72 -0.50
N GLN A 605 -16.21 14.40 -0.68
CA GLN A 605 -17.12 13.44 -0.06
C GLN A 605 -17.06 13.51 1.47
N VAL A 606 -15.86 13.53 2.06
CA VAL A 606 -15.67 13.62 3.52
C VAL A 606 -16.28 14.88 4.11
N VAL A 607 -16.15 16.00 3.40
CA VAL A 607 -16.72 17.29 3.80
C VAL A 607 -18.24 17.26 3.72
N LEU A 608 -18.81 16.74 2.63
CA LEU A 608 -20.26 16.58 2.50
C LEU A 608 -20.86 15.65 3.56
N ASP A 609 -20.22 14.50 3.83
CA ASP A 609 -20.63 13.59 4.89
C ASP A 609 -20.60 14.30 6.25
N GLY A 610 -19.55 15.07 6.51
CA GLY A 610 -19.42 15.86 7.72
C GLY A 610 -20.53 16.92 7.87
N LEU A 611 -20.83 17.67 6.80
CA LEU A 611 -21.91 18.67 6.78
C LEU A 611 -23.29 18.02 6.96
N SER A 612 -23.54 16.90 6.28
CA SER A 612 -24.78 16.13 6.44
C SER A 612 -24.97 15.69 7.90
N ASN A 613 -23.92 15.20 8.55
CA ASN A 613 -23.97 14.81 9.96
C ASN A 613 -24.20 16.01 10.89
N ILE A 614 -23.56 17.15 10.63
CA ILE A 614 -23.78 18.39 11.39
C ILE A 614 -25.26 18.79 11.32
N LEU A 615 -25.84 18.85 10.12
CA LEU A 615 -27.24 19.21 9.91
C LEU A 615 -28.20 18.21 10.57
N LYS A 616 -27.93 16.90 10.44
CA LYS A 616 -28.73 15.84 11.07
C LYS A 616 -28.71 15.90 12.60
N MET A 617 -27.60 16.29 13.21
CA MET A 617 -27.45 16.34 14.67
C MET A 617 -27.97 17.63 15.30
N ALA A 618 -28.28 18.64 14.50
CA ALA A 618 -28.79 19.93 14.97
C ALA A 618 -30.21 19.84 15.54
N ASP A 619 -31.02 18.89 15.07
CA ASP A 619 -32.47 18.82 15.27
C ASP A 619 -33.12 20.20 15.07
N ASP A 620 -33.65 20.83 16.13
CA ASP A 620 -34.30 22.14 16.10
C ASP A 620 -33.38 23.30 15.66
N GLU A 621 -32.06 23.14 15.73
CA GLU A 621 -31.09 24.16 15.29
C GLU A 621 -30.68 24.00 13.80
N ALA A 622 -31.27 23.04 13.07
CA ALA A 622 -30.91 22.74 11.69
C ALA A 622 -31.05 23.96 10.76
N GLU A 623 -32.11 24.75 10.93
CA GLU A 623 -32.34 25.98 10.16
C GLU A 623 -31.24 27.02 10.42
N THR A 624 -30.81 27.16 11.67
CA THR A 624 -29.71 28.08 12.02
C THR A 624 -28.40 27.65 11.36
N ILE A 625 -28.11 26.35 11.35
CA ILE A 625 -26.92 25.82 10.67
C ILE A 625 -27.02 25.96 9.15
N ALA A 626 -28.19 25.71 8.57
CA ALA A 626 -28.43 25.90 7.14
C ALA A 626 -28.16 27.35 6.73
N ASN A 627 -28.67 28.32 7.50
CA ASN A 627 -28.38 29.74 7.31
C ASN A 627 -26.87 30.04 7.41
N LEU A 628 -26.14 29.47 8.37
CA LEU A 628 -24.68 29.63 8.45
C LEU A 628 -23.94 29.05 7.23
N ILE A 629 -24.42 27.93 6.68
CA ILE A 629 -23.88 27.34 5.46
C ILE A 629 -24.17 28.25 4.27
N GLU A 630 -25.36 28.83 4.17
CA GLU A 630 -25.73 29.76 3.11
C GLU A 630 -24.91 31.08 3.18
N GLU A 631 -24.84 31.71 4.36
CA GLU A 631 -24.10 32.96 4.58
C GLU A 631 -22.60 32.85 4.24
N CYS A 632 -22.00 31.66 4.40
CA CYS A 632 -20.60 31.42 4.03
C CYS A 632 -20.39 31.02 2.56
N GLY A 633 -21.45 31.07 1.74
CA GLY A 633 -21.44 30.63 0.33
C GLY A 633 -21.27 29.12 0.17
N GLY A 634 -21.62 28.35 1.21
CA GLY A 634 -21.59 26.89 1.20
C GLY A 634 -22.70 26.28 0.35
N LEU A 635 -23.90 26.87 0.36
CA LEU A 635 -25.05 26.40 -0.41
C LEU A 635 -24.74 26.34 -1.91
N GLU A 636 -24.25 27.43 -2.50
CA GLU A 636 -23.87 27.49 -3.93
C GLU A 636 -22.84 26.41 -4.30
N LYS A 637 -21.92 26.08 -3.38
CA LYS A 637 -20.92 25.03 -3.60
C LYS A 637 -21.55 23.65 -3.56
N VAL A 638 -22.48 23.39 -2.65
CA VAL A 638 -23.23 22.12 -2.58
C VAL A 638 -24.12 21.96 -3.82
N GLU A 639 -24.77 23.03 -4.29
CA GLU A 639 -25.54 23.02 -5.54
C GLU A 639 -24.68 22.68 -6.75
N HIS A 640 -23.48 23.26 -6.83
CA HIS A 640 -22.54 22.93 -7.90
C HIS A 640 -22.18 21.43 -7.93
N LEU A 641 -22.09 20.80 -6.76
CA LEU A 641 -21.79 19.37 -6.61
C LEU A 641 -22.93 18.45 -7.08
N GLN A 642 -24.15 18.96 -7.30
CA GLN A 642 -25.20 18.19 -7.99
C GLN A 642 -24.85 17.86 -9.45
N ASN A 643 -23.85 18.53 -10.03
CA ASN A 643 -23.34 18.23 -11.37
C ASN A 643 -22.02 17.41 -11.34
N HIS A 644 -21.62 16.91 -10.17
CA HIS A 644 -20.36 16.21 -10.00
C HIS A 644 -20.37 14.82 -10.67
N GLU A 645 -19.22 14.39 -11.23
CA GLU A 645 -19.11 13.12 -11.97
C GLU A 645 -19.26 11.87 -11.07
N ASN A 646 -18.89 12.00 -9.79
CA ASN A 646 -19.07 10.95 -8.78
C ASN A 646 -20.54 10.92 -8.30
N GLU A 647 -21.20 9.78 -8.53
CA GLU A 647 -22.60 9.55 -8.21
C GLU A 647 -22.91 9.66 -6.70
N ASP A 648 -21.97 9.28 -5.83
CA ASP A 648 -22.17 9.36 -4.38
C ASP A 648 -22.16 10.81 -3.89
N ILE A 649 -21.25 11.63 -4.44
CA ILE A 649 -21.17 13.07 -4.16
C ILE A 649 -22.43 13.79 -4.66
N TYR A 650 -22.84 13.47 -5.90
CA TYR A 650 -24.08 14.00 -6.48
C TYR A 650 -25.29 13.70 -5.60
N LYS A 651 -25.49 12.43 -5.22
CA LYS A 651 -26.64 12.00 -4.42
C LYS A 651 -26.65 12.68 -3.06
N LEU A 652 -25.51 12.73 -2.39
CA LEU A 652 -25.42 13.34 -1.07
C LEU A 652 -25.66 14.86 -1.12
N ALA A 653 -25.13 15.54 -2.13
CA ALA A 653 -25.40 16.96 -2.34
C ALA A 653 -26.89 17.22 -2.62
N TYR A 654 -27.52 16.36 -3.43
CA TYR A 654 -28.96 16.42 -3.68
C TYR A 654 -29.78 16.22 -2.40
N GLU A 655 -29.46 15.19 -1.60
CA GLU A 655 -30.13 14.91 -0.33
C GLU A 655 -30.01 16.06 0.67
N ILE A 656 -28.85 16.71 0.77
CA ILE A 656 -28.65 17.86 1.67
C ILE A 656 -29.53 19.04 1.24
N ILE A 657 -29.58 19.34 -0.07
CA ILE A 657 -30.41 20.44 -0.58
C ILE A 657 -31.89 20.14 -0.37
N ASP A 658 -32.34 18.93 -0.75
CA ASP A 658 -33.73 18.49 -0.67
C ASP A 658 -34.28 18.47 0.77
N GLN A 659 -33.43 18.21 1.77
CA GLN A 659 -33.85 18.12 3.17
C GLN A 659 -33.78 19.44 3.94
N TYR A 660 -32.85 20.32 3.59
CA TYR A 660 -32.51 21.47 4.44
C TYR A 660 -32.62 22.83 3.74
N PHE A 661 -32.74 22.88 2.41
CA PHE A 661 -32.72 24.13 1.64
C PHE A 661 -33.87 24.27 0.64
N SER A 662 -34.63 23.21 0.34
CA SER A 662 -35.88 23.32 -0.42
C SER A 662 -36.98 23.90 0.47
N SER A 663 -37.44 25.09 0.11
CA SER A 663 -38.57 25.75 0.74
C SER A 663 -39.87 24.98 0.48
N ASP A 664 -40.40 24.31 1.50
CA ASP A 664 -41.84 24.01 1.59
C ASP A 664 -42.67 25.25 2.02
N ASP A 665 -42.02 26.39 2.26
CA ASP A 665 -42.69 27.68 2.46
C ASP A 665 -43.02 28.36 1.12
N ILE A 666 -43.93 27.74 0.37
CA ILE A 666 -44.88 28.56 -0.37
C ILE A 666 -45.85 29.07 0.69
N ASP A 667 -45.61 30.29 1.17
CA ASP A 667 -46.69 31.12 1.70
C ASP A 667 -47.82 31.07 0.67
N GLU A 668 -48.87 30.30 0.95
CA GLU A 668 -50.13 30.37 0.21
C GLU A 668 -50.68 31.79 0.41
N ASP A 669 -50.26 32.71 -0.46
CA ASP A 669 -50.90 33.99 -0.64
C ASP A 669 -52.28 33.69 -1.25
N THR A 670 -53.23 33.41 -0.36
CA THR A 670 -54.64 33.08 -0.63
C THR A 670 -55.41 34.21 -1.33
N SER A 671 -54.72 35.29 -1.72
CA SER A 671 -55.24 36.43 -2.47
C SER A 671 -55.22 36.24 -4.00
N LEU A 672 -54.63 35.16 -4.53
CA LEU A 672 -54.47 34.92 -5.98
C LEU A 672 -55.35 33.79 -6.55
N VAL A 673 -56.49 33.49 -5.93
CA VAL A 673 -57.49 32.57 -6.54
C VAL A 673 -58.50 33.38 -7.36
N PRO A 674 -58.60 33.22 -8.69
CA PRO A 674 -59.62 33.91 -9.48
C PRO A 674 -61.00 33.31 -9.17
N GLU A 675 -61.96 34.14 -8.73
CA GLU A 675 -63.35 33.71 -8.56
C GLU A 675 -63.97 33.28 -9.89
N THR A 676 -64.50 32.07 -9.94
CA THR A 676 -65.26 31.55 -11.09
C THR A 676 -66.67 32.13 -11.09
N ILE A 677 -67.02 32.92 -12.10
CA ILE A 677 -68.42 33.26 -12.40
C ILE A 677 -69.05 32.12 -13.21
N GLN A 678 -70.29 31.77 -12.89
CA GLN A 678 -71.05 30.72 -13.57
C GLN A 678 -71.10 30.97 -15.09
N GLY A 679 -70.56 30.01 -15.85
CA GLY A 679 -70.51 30.05 -17.31
C GLY A 679 -69.21 29.53 -17.93
N GLY A 680 -68.17 29.25 -17.15
CA GLY A 680 -66.96 28.57 -17.63
C GLY A 680 -65.99 29.46 -18.44
N THR A 681 -66.09 30.79 -18.31
CA THR A 681 -65.12 31.75 -18.87
C THR A 681 -64.36 32.46 -17.76
N TYR A 682 -63.03 32.40 -17.80
CA TYR A 682 -62.14 33.17 -16.93
C TYR A 682 -62.16 34.65 -17.34
N GLY A 683 -62.56 35.54 -16.44
CA GLY A 683 -62.46 36.98 -16.63
C GLY A 683 -61.16 37.51 -16.02
N PHE A 684 -60.23 37.99 -16.85
CA PHE A 684 -59.09 38.77 -16.36
C PHE A 684 -59.55 40.21 -16.07
N ASN A 685 -59.38 40.65 -14.82
CA ASN A 685 -59.67 42.01 -14.42
C ASN A 685 -58.59 42.94 -15.01
N SER A 686 -58.95 43.73 -16.03
CA SER A 686 -58.08 44.70 -16.68
C SER A 686 -57.97 45.97 -15.84
N ALA A 687 -57.27 45.90 -14.70
CA ALA A 687 -56.99 47.06 -13.86
C ALA A 687 -55.56 46.97 -13.31
N ASN A 688 -54.59 47.21 -14.19
CA ASN A 688 -53.26 47.80 -13.94
C ASN A 688 -52.26 47.28 -14.98
N VAL A 689 -52.25 47.94 -16.15
CA VAL A 689 -51.11 47.86 -17.08
C VAL A 689 -50.37 49.20 -16.96
N PRO A 690 -49.16 49.26 -16.37
CA PRO A 690 -48.31 50.44 -16.49
C PRO A 690 -47.84 50.54 -17.94
N ALA A 691 -48.21 51.64 -18.59
CA ALA A 691 -47.78 51.95 -19.94
C ALA A 691 -46.38 52.58 -19.89
N GLU A 692 -45.34 51.84 -20.29
CA GLU A 692 -44.12 52.44 -20.83
C GLU A 692 -43.42 51.44 -21.76
N GLY A 693 -43.30 51.83 -23.03
CA GLY A 693 -42.91 50.97 -24.14
C GLY A 693 -41.40 50.94 -24.38
N PHE A 694 -40.94 49.82 -24.95
CA PHE A 694 -39.60 49.70 -25.53
C PHE A 694 -39.58 50.32 -26.94
N GLN A 695 -38.64 51.24 -27.18
CA GLN A 695 -38.25 51.69 -28.53
C GLN A 695 -37.12 50.80 -29.05
N PHE A 696 -37.26 50.37 -30.30
CA PHE A 696 -36.33 49.50 -31.05
C PHE A 696 -35.03 50.20 -31.45
#